data_AF-A0AAW1LFM5-F1
#
_entry.id   AF-A0AAW1LFM5-F1
#
_cell.length_a   1.000
_cell.length_b   1.000
_cell.length_c   1.000
_cell.angle_alpha   90.00
_cell.angle_beta   90.00
_cell.angle_gamma   90.00
#
_symmetry.space_group_name_H-M   'P 1'
#
loop_
_entity.id
_entity.type
_entity.pdbx_description
1 polymer ?
#
loop_
_entity_poly.entity_id
_entity_poly.type
_entity_poly.pdbx_seq_one_letter_code
_entity_poly.pdbx_strand_id
1 'polypeptide(L)'
;MPRGVYLSEDMRKKIIQLNDKGIRQLDIAARLKINKSHPECECTHHTCGPNCDRCCPLYNQRTWGPGSPAEARQCLPCNCHGHAKSCHYDEDIDRAGLSMDVNGNYQGGGVCDNCTSHTVGINCERCIRGYYRPKGVSPSDQTPCLRCDCNPLGSTGSCTVDEDAVVCDCRPGYAGPRCDSCMSGFRGFPDCEPCPCDSRGTADVSDCEGQCMCKVNAEGAFCERCKSGYFSLRESNPDGCFPCYCSGVTNLCESAILVQQTIKTEENWHVCDVSVSSSEKVYPDEQGILSIANYEAAAGGPYYWLAPSPYLGNKLIVYGSVFTFRLIWIVMRGDTSGKPTKGPNIILVGRNGKKIAYGNDLFSSTNVTFRIPFTERDWYYFDANSDKDDVTAITRSDFLSILIDVKHILLRAKFHADQIDVALEEASFIIGEGMSAVEKCSCPSGYVGLSCESCDYGYVRIMANSSNGEGQSFCGKCDCNGHSKTCDPDTGQCLCEHNTTGENCDRCLPGFYGNPMIGMPGDCKQCACPLLTEENNFSPSCQLDLFKLTSENEEQGYVCTQCPRGYTGDHCEICDDGYYGAPTIPGQKCQQCNCGGNPCDRKTGQCLACKGNTEGWRCERCKPGYFGNPGTGSCQACLCDPIGSVSEECNNVTGQCALSEECNNVTGQCACKDKFVGRTCDGCIQGYGNKTADCVRCDCNEIGSKSSICDPKTGLCDCRPGVEGFHCDACQHLHYGFSEIGCQRECRAQADRSGDCIRCGESGHKGKECTNRNRCTTCNVDGHRADQIKCPKFKKKIQKDDRDSKKTEDALYRSKDAEK
;
A
#
# COMPACT_ATOMS: atom_id res chain seq x y z
N MET A 1 -86.79 -72.81 -61.11
CA MET A 1 -87.44 -74.10 -61.44
C MET A 1 -87.64 -74.16 -62.95
N PRO A 2 -87.64 -75.33 -63.62
CA PRO A 2 -87.25 -76.69 -63.17
C PRO A 2 -85.87 -77.14 -63.74
N ARG A 3 -85.14 -78.03 -63.06
CA ARG A 3 -84.84 -79.45 -63.42
C ARG A 3 -84.14 -79.65 -64.79
N GLY A 4 -82.97 -80.29 -64.92
CA GLY A 4 -82.13 -81.01 -63.97
C GLY A 4 -82.41 -82.52 -63.90
N VAL A 5 -81.63 -83.33 -64.66
CA VAL A 5 -81.36 -84.79 -64.52
C VAL A 5 -79.98 -85.00 -65.19
N TYR A 6 -78.85 -85.27 -64.51
CA TYR A 6 -78.39 -86.46 -63.75
C TYR A 6 -77.84 -87.65 -64.58
N LEU A 7 -76.50 -87.84 -64.49
CA LEU A 7 -75.71 -89.10 -64.52
C LEU A 7 -75.82 -90.05 -65.76
N SER A 8 -74.84 -90.92 -66.09
CA SER A 8 -73.55 -91.30 -65.45
C SER A 8 -72.48 -91.74 -66.46
N GLU A 9 -71.22 -91.60 -66.03
CA GLU A 9 -70.05 -92.48 -66.26
C GLU A 9 -69.93 -93.37 -67.52
N ASP A 10 -68.98 -92.96 -68.37
CA ASP A 10 -67.70 -93.67 -68.60
C ASP A 10 -67.75 -95.21 -68.77
N MET A 11 -67.99 -95.68 -70.01
CA MET A 11 -67.61 -97.03 -70.43
C MET A 11 -66.51 -97.01 -71.51
N ARG A 12 -65.32 -96.66 -71.03
CA ARG A 12 -63.98 -97.02 -71.54
C ARG A 12 -63.88 -98.13 -72.61
N LYS A 13 -63.17 -97.78 -73.69
CA LYS A 13 -62.19 -98.59 -74.46
C LYS A 13 -62.77 -99.73 -75.35
N LYS A 14 -62.53 -99.85 -76.67
CA LYS A 14 -61.32 -99.86 -77.56
C LYS A 14 -61.22 -101.28 -78.20
N ILE A 15 -60.50 -101.46 -79.34
CA ILE A 15 -60.07 -102.77 -79.97
C ILE A 15 -61.17 -103.50 -80.81
N ILE A 16 -60.99 -104.06 -82.03
CA ILE A 16 -59.92 -104.03 -83.09
C ILE A 16 -60.43 -104.61 -84.45
N GLN A 17 -59.81 -104.22 -85.59
CA GLN A 17 -59.70 -104.85 -86.94
C GLN A 17 -60.90 -105.20 -87.88
N LEU A 18 -60.75 -104.75 -89.15
CA LEU A 18 -60.85 -105.45 -90.47
C LEU A 18 -62.09 -106.33 -90.79
N ASN A 19 -62.69 -106.36 -92.00
CA ASN A 19 -62.36 -105.82 -93.34
C ASN A 19 -63.63 -105.94 -94.23
N ASP A 20 -63.94 -105.01 -95.15
CA ASP A 20 -63.94 -105.30 -96.61
C ASP A 20 -64.14 -104.06 -97.54
N LYS A 21 -63.74 -104.25 -98.80
CA LYS A 21 -63.59 -103.36 -99.96
C LYS A 21 -64.92 -102.71 -100.45
N GLY A 22 -64.93 -101.63 -101.26
CA GLY A 22 -63.86 -100.82 -101.85
C GLY A 22 -64.32 -100.08 -103.14
N ILE A 23 -63.36 -99.59 -103.95
CA ILE A 23 -63.50 -98.94 -105.30
C ILE A 23 -63.80 -97.41 -105.29
N ARG A 24 -63.11 -96.51 -106.03
CA ARG A 24 -61.77 -96.46 -106.68
C ARG A 24 -61.43 -94.98 -107.02
N GLN A 25 -60.12 -94.64 -107.05
CA GLN A 25 -59.41 -93.57 -107.81
C GLN A 25 -59.98 -92.13 -107.79
N LEU A 26 -59.32 -91.13 -107.20
CA LEU A 26 -58.08 -90.44 -107.63
C LEU A 26 -58.13 -89.80 -109.03
N ASP A 27 -58.17 -88.46 -109.06
CA ASP A 27 -57.27 -87.67 -109.92
C ASP A 27 -57.04 -86.24 -109.37
N ILE A 28 -55.99 -85.56 -109.84
CA ILE A 28 -55.35 -84.41 -109.18
C ILE A 28 -55.48 -83.08 -109.96
N ALA A 29 -55.58 -81.96 -109.21
CA ALA A 29 -55.51 -80.55 -109.65
C ALA A 29 -56.75 -80.00 -110.43
N ALA A 30 -57.11 -78.70 -110.38
CA ALA A 30 -56.34 -77.51 -109.99
C ALA A 30 -57.18 -76.28 -109.48
N ARG A 31 -56.57 -75.51 -108.56
CA ARG A 31 -56.57 -74.01 -108.44
C ARG A 31 -57.83 -73.16 -108.11
N LEU A 32 -57.81 -72.63 -106.87
CA LEU A 32 -57.76 -71.20 -106.47
C LEU A 32 -58.90 -70.18 -106.79
N LYS A 33 -59.51 -69.66 -105.70
CA LYS A 33 -59.63 -68.23 -105.25
C LYS A 33 -60.48 -68.24 -103.95
N ILE A 34 -60.07 -67.84 -102.75
CA ILE A 34 -59.40 -66.63 -102.19
C ILE A 34 -60.26 -65.34 -102.22
N ASN A 35 -60.79 -64.97 -101.05
CA ASN A 35 -60.55 -63.68 -100.35
C ASN A 35 -61.05 -63.83 -98.89
N LYS A 36 -60.16 -63.98 -97.89
CA LYS A 36 -59.44 -62.95 -97.09
C LYS A 36 -60.35 -62.21 -96.09
N SER A 37 -59.97 -62.02 -94.82
CA SER A 37 -58.68 -62.19 -94.12
C SER A 37 -58.86 -62.77 -92.71
N HIS A 38 -57.86 -63.22 -91.95
CA HIS A 38 -56.38 -63.26 -92.09
C HIS A 38 -55.87 -64.61 -91.53
N PRO A 39 -54.67 -65.11 -91.88
CA PRO A 39 -54.00 -66.16 -91.09
C PRO A 39 -53.50 -65.57 -89.77
N GLU A 40 -53.92 -66.14 -88.64
CA GLU A 40 -53.46 -65.77 -87.30
C GLU A 40 -52.47 -66.83 -86.79
N CYS A 41 -51.38 -66.40 -86.14
CA CYS A 41 -50.32 -67.31 -85.71
C CYS A 41 -50.67 -68.02 -84.39
N GLU A 42 -50.44 -69.34 -84.33
CA GLU A 42 -50.47 -70.10 -83.07
C GLU A 42 -49.14 -69.87 -82.32
N CYS A 43 -49.14 -68.88 -81.43
CA CYS A 43 -47.93 -68.38 -80.80
C CYS A 43 -47.35 -69.32 -79.73
N THR A 44 -46.03 -69.53 -79.81
CA THR A 44 -45.23 -70.27 -78.82
C THR A 44 -44.24 -69.32 -78.12
N HIS A 45 -43.39 -69.85 -77.23
CA HIS A 45 -42.32 -69.09 -76.57
C HIS A 45 -42.78 -67.83 -75.78
N HIS A 46 -44.01 -67.87 -75.26
CA HIS A 46 -44.68 -66.78 -74.53
C HIS A 46 -44.82 -65.47 -75.33
N THR A 47 -44.94 -65.58 -76.65
CA THR A 47 -45.35 -64.48 -77.53
C THR A 47 -46.86 -64.45 -77.71
N CYS A 48 -47.42 -63.27 -77.93
CA CYS A 48 -48.86 -63.00 -78.04
C CYS A 48 -49.14 -61.99 -79.15
N GLY A 49 -50.39 -61.90 -79.59
CA GLY A 49 -50.81 -61.04 -80.69
C GLY A 49 -50.98 -61.82 -82.00
N PRO A 50 -51.68 -61.26 -83.01
CA PRO A 50 -52.10 -61.99 -84.20
C PRO A 50 -50.93 -62.51 -85.04
N ASN A 51 -49.74 -61.91 -84.89
CA ASN A 51 -48.50 -62.30 -85.57
C ASN A 51 -47.38 -62.70 -84.59
N CYS A 52 -47.70 -62.96 -83.32
CA CYS A 52 -46.70 -63.21 -82.26
C CYS A 52 -45.69 -62.06 -82.07
N ASP A 53 -46.16 -60.84 -82.37
CA ASP A 53 -45.41 -59.60 -82.54
C ASP A 53 -45.05 -58.88 -81.23
N ARG A 54 -45.44 -59.44 -80.09
CA ARG A 54 -45.11 -58.94 -78.74
C ARG A 54 -45.01 -60.08 -77.73
N CYS A 55 -44.39 -59.82 -76.59
CA CYS A 55 -44.48 -60.73 -75.44
C CYS A 55 -45.89 -60.74 -74.85
N CYS A 56 -46.31 -61.87 -74.30
CA CYS A 56 -47.54 -61.98 -73.53
C CYS A 56 -47.47 -61.13 -72.24
N PRO A 57 -48.61 -60.66 -71.70
CA PRO A 57 -48.65 -60.01 -70.40
C PRO A 57 -47.98 -60.87 -69.33
N LEU A 58 -47.20 -60.23 -68.45
CA LEU A 58 -46.35 -60.87 -67.44
C LEU A 58 -45.08 -61.56 -67.99
N TYR A 59 -44.78 -61.46 -69.29
CA TYR A 59 -43.56 -62.02 -69.92
C TYR A 59 -42.63 -60.96 -70.52
N ASN A 60 -42.59 -59.78 -69.90
CA ASN A 60 -41.88 -58.60 -70.39
C ASN A 60 -40.57 -58.33 -69.64
N GLN A 61 -39.94 -59.35 -69.01
CA GLN A 61 -38.66 -59.18 -68.32
C GLN A 61 -37.52 -58.79 -69.27
N ARG A 62 -37.69 -59.03 -70.58
CA ARG A 62 -36.81 -58.59 -71.66
C ARG A 62 -37.61 -58.02 -72.83
N THR A 63 -36.97 -57.24 -73.70
CA THR A 63 -37.54 -56.85 -74.99
C THR A 63 -37.94 -58.07 -75.83
N TRP A 64 -39.07 -57.96 -76.53
CA TRP A 64 -39.42 -58.90 -77.59
C TRP A 64 -38.37 -58.83 -78.72
N GLY A 65 -38.08 -59.97 -79.33
CA GLY A 65 -37.28 -60.02 -80.55
C GLY A 65 -37.58 -61.29 -81.34
N PRO A 66 -37.42 -61.26 -82.68
CA PRO A 66 -37.69 -62.42 -83.52
C PRO A 66 -36.72 -63.56 -83.20
N GLY A 67 -37.26 -64.78 -83.10
CA GLY A 67 -36.46 -66.00 -82.98
C GLY A 67 -35.64 -66.29 -84.25
N SER A 68 -34.52 -66.99 -84.08
CA SER A 68 -33.66 -67.49 -85.15
C SER A 68 -33.55 -69.01 -85.09
N PRO A 69 -33.01 -69.69 -86.14
CA PRO A 69 -32.79 -71.13 -86.10
C PRO A 69 -31.85 -71.62 -84.99
N ALA A 70 -31.04 -70.73 -84.38
CA ALA A 70 -30.12 -71.05 -83.29
C ALA A 70 -30.67 -70.65 -81.90
N GLU A 71 -31.55 -69.65 -81.82
CA GLU A 71 -32.10 -69.12 -80.57
C GLU A 71 -33.59 -68.80 -80.71
N ALA A 72 -34.43 -69.43 -79.88
CA ALA A 72 -35.87 -69.19 -79.86
C ALA A 72 -36.28 -67.76 -79.42
N ARG A 73 -35.36 -67.00 -78.79
CA ARG A 73 -35.57 -65.65 -78.20
C ARG A 73 -36.87 -65.52 -77.40
N GLN A 74 -37.20 -66.54 -76.62
CA GLN A 74 -38.43 -66.60 -75.84
C GLN A 74 -38.59 -65.41 -74.88
N CYS A 75 -39.83 -64.96 -74.73
CA CYS A 75 -40.20 -63.94 -73.75
C CYS A 75 -40.07 -64.51 -72.33
N LEU A 76 -39.54 -63.70 -71.41
CA LEU A 76 -39.17 -64.12 -70.06
C LEU A 76 -40.17 -63.58 -69.02
N PRO A 77 -40.63 -64.40 -68.07
CA PRO A 77 -41.61 -63.99 -67.06
C PRO A 77 -41.03 -62.90 -66.14
N CYS A 78 -41.83 -61.85 -65.90
CA CYS A 78 -41.57 -60.87 -64.87
C CYS A 78 -41.83 -61.48 -63.48
N ASN A 79 -40.98 -61.18 -62.51
CA ASN A 79 -41.28 -61.49 -61.11
C ASN A 79 -42.06 -60.34 -60.48
N CYS A 80 -43.38 -60.53 -60.33
CA CYS A 80 -44.24 -59.55 -59.65
C CYS A 80 -44.69 -60.03 -58.27
N HIS A 81 -43.98 -61.00 -57.68
CA HIS A 81 -44.34 -61.68 -56.42
C HIS A 81 -45.79 -62.23 -56.35
N GLY A 82 -46.47 -62.40 -57.49
CA GLY A 82 -47.88 -62.79 -57.56
C GLY A 82 -48.89 -61.64 -57.42
N HIS A 83 -48.42 -60.39 -57.26
CA HIS A 83 -49.25 -59.21 -57.00
C HIS A 83 -49.61 -58.38 -58.25
N ALA A 84 -49.09 -58.70 -59.43
CA ALA A 84 -49.53 -58.10 -60.69
C ALA A 84 -49.96 -59.17 -61.71
N LYS A 85 -50.76 -58.76 -62.70
CA LYS A 85 -51.23 -59.61 -63.83
C LYS A 85 -50.62 -59.22 -65.18
N SER A 86 -49.88 -58.12 -65.21
CA SER A 86 -49.08 -57.69 -66.35
C SER A 86 -47.82 -56.97 -65.86
N CYS A 87 -46.87 -56.82 -66.77
CA CYS A 87 -45.71 -55.96 -66.63
C CYS A 87 -45.41 -55.36 -68.00
N HIS A 88 -44.70 -54.24 -68.03
CA HIS A 88 -44.05 -53.72 -69.23
C HIS A 88 -42.53 -53.86 -69.12
N TYR A 89 -41.82 -53.63 -70.22
CA TYR A 89 -40.36 -53.57 -70.24
C TYR A 89 -39.91 -52.11 -70.24
N ASP A 90 -38.92 -51.79 -69.41
CA ASP A 90 -38.26 -50.50 -69.32
C ASP A 90 -36.73 -50.68 -69.50
N GLU A 91 -36.16 -49.95 -70.46
CA GLU A 91 -34.73 -50.04 -70.83
C GLU A 91 -33.80 -49.42 -69.79
N ASP A 92 -34.26 -48.38 -69.08
CA ASP A 92 -33.48 -47.72 -68.03
C ASP A 92 -33.39 -48.59 -66.78
N ILE A 93 -34.48 -49.33 -66.45
CA ILE A 93 -34.51 -50.33 -65.39
C ILE A 93 -33.63 -51.54 -65.69
N ASP A 94 -33.60 -52.02 -66.94
CA ASP A 94 -32.70 -53.12 -67.36
C ASP A 94 -31.23 -52.70 -67.28
N ARG A 95 -30.90 -51.52 -67.84
CA ARG A 95 -29.54 -50.98 -67.82
C ARG A 95 -29.04 -50.66 -66.40
N ALA A 96 -29.95 -50.33 -65.48
CA ALA A 96 -29.64 -50.13 -64.07
C ALA A 96 -29.62 -51.44 -63.26
N GLY A 97 -30.07 -52.57 -63.81
CA GLY A 97 -30.16 -53.86 -63.11
C GLY A 97 -31.10 -53.82 -61.91
N LEU A 98 -32.28 -53.20 -62.07
CA LEU A 98 -33.21 -52.96 -60.95
C LEU A 98 -34.45 -53.88 -60.92
N SER A 99 -34.75 -54.62 -62.00
CA SER A 99 -35.83 -55.62 -61.98
C SER A 99 -35.32 -57.01 -61.64
N MET A 100 -36.01 -57.67 -60.71
CA MET A 100 -35.77 -59.06 -60.32
C MET A 100 -36.42 -60.06 -61.30
N ASP A 101 -35.68 -61.11 -61.65
CA ASP A 101 -36.20 -62.27 -62.39
C ASP A 101 -36.90 -63.28 -61.46
N VAL A 102 -37.50 -64.32 -62.04
CA VAL A 102 -38.19 -65.39 -61.29
C VAL A 102 -37.26 -66.27 -60.43
N ASN A 103 -35.94 -66.15 -60.58
CA ASN A 103 -34.94 -66.86 -59.81
C ASN A 103 -34.34 -66.01 -58.66
N GLY A 104 -34.76 -64.74 -58.53
CA GLY A 104 -34.26 -63.81 -57.53
C GLY A 104 -33.03 -62.98 -57.97
N ASN A 105 -32.61 -63.08 -59.24
CA ASN A 105 -31.49 -62.31 -59.77
C ASN A 105 -31.99 -60.97 -60.32
N TYR A 106 -31.28 -59.88 -60.02
CA TYR A 106 -31.57 -58.56 -60.59
C TYR A 106 -31.02 -58.47 -62.02
N GLN A 107 -31.85 -58.84 -63.01
CA GLN A 107 -31.53 -58.85 -64.44
C GLN A 107 -32.81 -58.71 -65.28
N GLY A 108 -32.78 -57.88 -66.32
CA GLY A 108 -33.95 -57.55 -67.13
C GLY A 108 -34.62 -56.24 -66.72
N GLY A 109 -35.59 -55.81 -67.53
CA GLY A 109 -36.29 -54.52 -67.42
C GLY A 109 -37.77 -54.63 -67.06
N GLY A 110 -38.23 -55.75 -66.50
CA GLY A 110 -39.66 -55.96 -66.23
C GLY A 110 -40.18 -55.08 -65.09
N VAL A 111 -41.13 -54.20 -65.37
CA VAL A 111 -41.81 -53.35 -64.37
C VAL A 111 -43.27 -53.78 -64.25
N CYS A 112 -43.69 -54.17 -63.06
CA CYS A 112 -45.02 -54.74 -62.80
C CYS A 112 -46.13 -53.67 -62.78
N ASP A 113 -47.23 -53.90 -63.50
CA ASP A 113 -48.33 -52.94 -63.58
C ASP A 113 -49.40 -53.22 -62.53
N ASN A 114 -49.96 -52.15 -61.94
CA ASN A 114 -51.13 -52.23 -61.03
C ASN A 114 -50.97 -53.25 -59.91
N CYS A 115 -49.86 -53.17 -59.16
CA CYS A 115 -49.59 -53.99 -57.97
C CYS A 115 -50.80 -54.03 -57.00
N THR A 116 -51.17 -55.24 -56.60
CA THR A 116 -52.32 -55.55 -55.73
C THR A 116 -51.85 -55.90 -54.30
N SER A 117 -52.76 -56.28 -53.41
CA SER A 117 -52.46 -56.57 -51.99
C SER A 117 -51.66 -55.47 -51.26
N HIS A 118 -51.90 -54.20 -51.61
CA HIS A 118 -51.20 -53.02 -51.05
C HIS A 118 -49.68 -52.99 -51.28
N THR A 119 -49.20 -53.66 -52.34
CA THR A 119 -47.80 -53.65 -52.75
C THR A 119 -47.48 -52.54 -53.78
N VAL A 120 -46.19 -52.22 -53.92
CA VAL A 120 -45.62 -51.25 -54.87
C VAL A 120 -44.14 -51.57 -55.09
N GLY A 121 -43.54 -50.99 -56.13
CA GLY A 121 -42.15 -51.22 -56.52
C GLY A 121 -42.06 -51.78 -57.94
N ILE A 122 -40.85 -52.04 -58.41
CA ILE A 122 -40.60 -52.54 -59.77
C ILE A 122 -41.17 -53.96 -59.92
N ASN A 123 -41.05 -54.76 -58.87
CA ASN A 123 -41.47 -56.16 -58.78
C ASN A 123 -42.67 -56.36 -57.84
N CYS A 124 -43.36 -55.27 -57.46
CA CYS A 124 -44.34 -55.25 -56.36
C CYS A 124 -43.73 -55.70 -55.00
N GLU A 125 -42.44 -55.42 -54.79
CA GLU A 125 -41.62 -55.97 -53.71
C GLU A 125 -41.72 -55.20 -52.38
N ARG A 126 -42.35 -54.01 -52.35
CA ARG A 126 -42.53 -53.14 -51.18
C ARG A 126 -44.01 -52.92 -50.88
N CYS A 127 -44.33 -52.29 -49.75
CA CYS A 127 -45.69 -51.86 -49.42
C CYS A 127 -45.92 -50.39 -49.80
N ILE A 128 -47.18 -50.03 -50.15
CA ILE A 128 -47.58 -48.63 -50.32
C ILE A 128 -47.48 -47.87 -48.99
N ARG A 129 -47.38 -46.52 -49.05
CA ARG A 129 -47.38 -45.68 -47.85
C ARG A 129 -48.61 -45.95 -46.97
N GLY A 130 -48.39 -46.08 -45.66
CA GLY A 130 -49.42 -46.47 -44.69
C GLY A 130 -49.67 -47.97 -44.58
N TYR A 131 -48.82 -48.79 -45.20
CA TYR A 131 -48.77 -50.23 -45.00
C TYR A 131 -47.31 -50.67 -44.78
N TYR A 132 -47.11 -51.71 -43.97
CA TYR A 132 -45.80 -52.29 -43.64
C TYR A 132 -45.83 -53.81 -43.84
N ARG A 133 -44.65 -54.41 -44.05
CA ARG A 133 -44.48 -55.87 -44.09
C ARG A 133 -44.02 -56.37 -42.72
N PRO A 134 -44.76 -57.27 -42.06
CA PRO A 134 -44.32 -57.85 -40.79
C PRO A 134 -43.04 -58.70 -40.95
N LYS A 135 -42.23 -58.77 -39.89
CA LYS A 135 -41.01 -59.59 -39.86
C LYS A 135 -41.35 -61.07 -40.09
N GLY A 136 -40.67 -61.71 -41.04
CA GLY A 136 -40.91 -63.10 -41.43
C GLY A 136 -42.00 -63.35 -42.49
N VAL A 137 -42.74 -62.31 -42.93
CA VAL A 137 -43.68 -62.41 -44.05
C VAL A 137 -42.93 -62.26 -45.38
N SER A 138 -43.24 -63.11 -46.35
CA SER A 138 -42.63 -63.10 -47.68
C SER A 138 -43.21 -61.99 -48.56
N PRO A 139 -42.43 -61.40 -49.49
CA PRO A 139 -42.97 -60.51 -50.52
C PRO A 139 -44.05 -61.17 -51.39
N SER A 140 -44.07 -62.50 -51.49
CA SER A 140 -44.99 -63.28 -52.32
C SER A 140 -46.21 -63.86 -51.56
N ASP A 141 -46.39 -63.53 -50.29
CA ASP A 141 -47.57 -63.99 -49.52
C ASP A 141 -48.84 -63.25 -49.97
N GLN A 142 -50.01 -63.89 -49.90
CA GLN A 142 -51.26 -63.32 -50.44
C GLN A 142 -51.61 -61.93 -49.87
N THR A 143 -51.25 -61.68 -48.62
CA THR A 143 -51.41 -60.41 -47.90
C THR A 143 -50.07 -60.00 -47.26
N PRO A 144 -49.10 -59.48 -48.05
CA PRO A 144 -47.73 -59.26 -47.60
C PRO A 144 -47.55 -57.91 -46.87
N CYS A 145 -48.61 -57.10 -46.83
CA CYS A 145 -48.62 -55.71 -46.36
C CYS A 145 -49.84 -55.47 -45.46
N LEU A 146 -49.61 -55.13 -44.19
CA LEU A 146 -50.64 -54.77 -43.22
C LEU A 146 -50.71 -53.26 -43.03
N ARG A 147 -51.89 -52.72 -42.72
CA ARG A 147 -52.11 -51.28 -42.55
C ARG A 147 -51.43 -50.77 -41.27
N CYS A 148 -50.74 -49.65 -41.35
CA CYS A 148 -50.19 -48.93 -40.21
C CYS A 148 -51.32 -48.41 -39.29
N ASP A 149 -51.15 -48.57 -37.97
CA ASP A 149 -52.11 -48.10 -36.96
C ASP A 149 -51.64 -46.79 -36.28
N CYS A 150 -51.36 -45.78 -37.10
CA CYS A 150 -50.83 -44.49 -36.65
C CYS A 150 -51.93 -43.46 -36.39
N ASN A 151 -51.69 -42.58 -35.42
CA ASN A 151 -52.54 -41.42 -35.17
C ASN A 151 -52.48 -40.43 -36.36
N PRO A 152 -53.62 -40.07 -36.98
CA PRO A 152 -53.62 -39.22 -38.17
C PRO A 152 -53.18 -37.77 -37.92
N LEU A 153 -53.24 -37.30 -36.67
CA LEU A 153 -52.82 -35.95 -36.29
C LEU A 153 -51.30 -35.89 -36.08
N GLY A 154 -50.77 -36.76 -35.22
CA GLY A 154 -49.35 -36.75 -34.82
C GLY A 154 -48.39 -37.47 -35.77
N SER A 155 -48.86 -38.22 -36.76
CA SER A 155 -47.99 -38.97 -37.70
C SER A 155 -48.07 -38.46 -39.14
N THR A 156 -47.12 -38.92 -39.97
CA THR A 156 -47.20 -38.83 -41.44
C THR A 156 -48.08 -39.93 -42.05
N GLY A 157 -48.60 -40.86 -41.24
CA GLY A 157 -49.34 -42.05 -41.65
C GLY A 157 -48.47 -43.22 -42.14
N SER A 158 -47.15 -43.05 -42.21
CA SER A 158 -46.18 -44.11 -42.51
C SER A 158 -45.69 -44.80 -41.23
N CYS A 159 -45.25 -46.05 -41.34
CA CYS A 159 -44.70 -46.82 -40.22
C CYS A 159 -43.63 -47.82 -40.68
N THR A 160 -42.75 -48.18 -39.76
CA THR A 160 -41.67 -49.16 -39.93
C THR A 160 -41.74 -50.22 -38.83
N VAL A 161 -40.94 -51.28 -38.96
CA VAL A 161 -40.81 -52.33 -37.92
C VAL A 161 -39.42 -52.22 -37.31
N ASP A 162 -39.37 -51.99 -36.01
CA ASP A 162 -38.14 -51.86 -35.21
C ASP A 162 -38.23 -52.81 -34.01
N GLU A 163 -37.23 -53.68 -33.84
CA GLU A 163 -37.16 -54.76 -32.83
C GLU A 163 -38.53 -55.37 -32.42
N ASP A 164 -39.27 -55.85 -33.43
CA ASP A 164 -40.61 -56.48 -33.35
C ASP A 164 -41.80 -55.56 -33.01
N ALA A 165 -41.56 -54.27 -32.75
CA ALA A 165 -42.59 -53.24 -32.63
C ALA A 165 -42.88 -52.53 -33.97
N VAL A 166 -44.11 -52.08 -34.17
CA VAL A 166 -44.48 -51.20 -35.30
C VAL A 166 -44.40 -49.76 -34.81
N VAL A 167 -43.51 -48.97 -35.39
CA VAL A 167 -43.28 -47.58 -35.00
C VAL A 167 -43.71 -46.66 -36.14
N CYS A 168 -44.57 -45.70 -35.82
CA CYS A 168 -45.08 -44.70 -36.75
C CYS A 168 -44.12 -43.52 -36.94
N ASP A 169 -44.07 -42.99 -38.16
CA ASP A 169 -43.24 -41.85 -38.51
C ASP A 169 -43.90 -40.54 -38.01
N CYS A 170 -43.51 -40.12 -36.80
CA CYS A 170 -44.11 -38.97 -36.09
C CYS A 170 -43.69 -37.61 -36.66
N ARG A 171 -44.60 -36.63 -36.50
CA ARG A 171 -44.35 -35.23 -36.81
C ARG A 171 -43.54 -34.56 -35.69
N PRO A 172 -42.83 -33.45 -35.96
CA PRO A 172 -42.15 -32.68 -34.92
C PRO A 172 -43.13 -32.31 -33.79
N GLY A 173 -42.71 -32.52 -32.53
CA GLY A 173 -43.54 -32.31 -31.35
C GLY A 173 -44.40 -33.50 -30.90
N TYR A 174 -44.47 -34.59 -31.68
CA TYR A 174 -45.23 -35.80 -31.35
C TYR A 174 -44.32 -37.01 -31.12
N ALA A 175 -44.72 -37.91 -30.22
CA ALA A 175 -43.98 -39.11 -29.87
C ALA A 175 -44.92 -40.29 -29.51
N GLY A 176 -44.33 -41.41 -29.11
CA GLY A 176 -45.02 -42.68 -28.88
C GLY A 176 -45.09 -43.54 -30.16
N PRO A 177 -45.28 -44.87 -30.03
CA PRO A 177 -45.23 -45.80 -31.16
C PRO A 177 -46.30 -45.53 -32.22
N ARG A 178 -47.42 -44.88 -31.85
CA ARG A 178 -48.50 -44.48 -32.76
C ARG A 178 -48.55 -42.97 -33.00
N CYS A 179 -47.60 -42.20 -32.47
CA CYS A 179 -47.60 -40.73 -32.49
C CYS A 179 -48.84 -40.12 -31.81
N ASP A 180 -49.24 -40.72 -30.69
CA ASP A 180 -50.44 -40.41 -29.90
C ASP A 180 -50.14 -39.72 -28.56
N SER A 181 -48.88 -39.35 -28.30
CA SER A 181 -48.48 -38.43 -27.23
C SER A 181 -47.67 -37.25 -27.79
N CYS A 182 -47.45 -36.22 -26.98
CA CYS A 182 -46.44 -35.20 -27.30
C CYS A 182 -45.02 -35.73 -27.04
N MET A 183 -44.05 -35.15 -27.74
CA MET A 183 -42.62 -35.35 -27.51
C MET A 183 -42.17 -34.60 -26.24
N SER A 184 -41.17 -35.09 -25.52
CA SER A 184 -40.59 -34.36 -24.37
C SER A 184 -40.20 -32.93 -24.78
N GLY A 185 -40.56 -31.94 -23.96
CA GLY A 185 -40.49 -30.53 -24.34
C GLY A 185 -41.73 -29.99 -25.06
N PHE A 186 -42.79 -30.79 -25.25
CA PHE A 186 -44.10 -30.40 -25.79
C PHE A 186 -45.25 -30.96 -24.93
N ARG A 187 -46.42 -30.31 -24.98
CA ARG A 187 -47.63 -30.64 -24.19
C ARG A 187 -48.91 -30.33 -24.96
N GLY A 188 -50.05 -30.81 -24.46
CA GLY A 188 -51.38 -30.38 -24.94
C GLY A 188 -51.95 -31.19 -26.09
N PHE A 189 -51.65 -32.49 -26.17
CA PHE A 189 -52.25 -33.40 -27.15
C PHE A 189 -53.79 -33.22 -27.19
N PRO A 190 -54.43 -33.04 -28.36
CA PRO A 190 -53.95 -33.37 -29.71
C PRO A 190 -53.08 -32.31 -30.42
N ASP A 191 -52.98 -31.08 -29.91
CA ASP A 191 -52.24 -29.99 -30.55
C ASP A 191 -50.95 -29.71 -29.75
N CYS A 192 -49.90 -30.49 -30.01
CA CYS A 192 -48.67 -30.44 -29.22
C CYS A 192 -47.91 -29.11 -29.38
N GLU A 193 -48.00 -28.24 -28.37
CA GLU A 193 -47.27 -26.97 -28.26
C GLU A 193 -45.98 -27.14 -27.44
N PRO A 194 -44.92 -26.36 -27.68
CA PRO A 194 -43.73 -26.35 -26.84
C PRO A 194 -44.05 -26.07 -25.36
N CYS A 195 -43.32 -26.70 -24.43
CA CYS A 195 -43.41 -26.39 -23.01
C CYS A 195 -43.11 -24.89 -22.79
N PRO A 196 -43.97 -24.13 -22.09
CA PRO A 196 -43.70 -22.74 -21.75
C PRO A 196 -42.69 -22.58 -20.60
N CYS A 197 -42.29 -23.70 -19.96
CA CYS A 197 -41.34 -23.72 -18.86
C CYS A 197 -39.93 -23.29 -19.31
N ASP A 198 -39.27 -22.42 -18.55
CA ASP A 198 -37.89 -22.02 -18.76
C ASP A 198 -36.94 -23.17 -18.40
N SER A 199 -36.19 -23.69 -19.38
CA SER A 199 -35.26 -24.82 -19.17
C SER A 199 -34.16 -24.51 -18.15
N ARG A 200 -33.83 -23.23 -17.93
CA ARG A 200 -32.81 -22.82 -16.94
C ARG A 200 -33.28 -23.06 -15.52
N GLY A 201 -34.57 -22.83 -15.27
CA GLY A 201 -35.21 -22.92 -13.95
C GLY A 201 -36.01 -24.18 -13.70
N THR A 202 -36.24 -25.02 -14.72
CA THR A 202 -36.98 -26.28 -14.60
C THR A 202 -36.03 -27.41 -14.19
N ALA A 203 -36.45 -28.25 -13.22
CA ALA A 203 -35.64 -29.34 -12.69
C ALA A 203 -35.67 -30.58 -13.59
N ASP A 204 -36.83 -30.85 -14.22
CA ASP A 204 -37.04 -31.90 -15.20
C ASP A 204 -37.97 -31.38 -16.31
N VAL A 205 -37.53 -31.41 -17.56
CA VAL A 205 -38.24 -30.89 -18.74
C VAL A 205 -39.07 -32.00 -19.42
N SER A 206 -39.03 -33.24 -18.91
CA SER A 206 -39.67 -34.39 -19.54
C SER A 206 -41.19 -34.45 -19.37
N ASP A 207 -41.75 -33.84 -18.31
CA ASP A 207 -43.19 -33.68 -18.08
C ASP A 207 -43.55 -32.21 -17.81
N CYS A 208 -44.36 -31.62 -18.70
CA CYS A 208 -44.91 -30.28 -18.56
C CYS A 208 -46.43 -30.25 -18.83
N GLU A 209 -47.14 -31.37 -18.64
CA GLU A 209 -48.61 -31.38 -18.73
C GLU A 209 -49.26 -30.63 -17.55
N GLY A 210 -48.55 -30.51 -16.43
CA GLY A 210 -48.94 -29.74 -15.24
C GLY A 210 -48.26 -28.37 -15.10
N GLN A 211 -48.16 -27.91 -13.85
CA GLN A 211 -47.38 -26.71 -13.50
C GLN A 211 -45.88 -27.05 -13.51
N CYS A 212 -45.04 -26.16 -14.05
CA CYS A 212 -43.61 -26.40 -14.24
C CYS A 212 -42.88 -26.72 -12.92
N MET A 213 -42.11 -27.81 -12.90
CA MET A 213 -41.37 -28.26 -11.72
C MET A 213 -40.06 -27.49 -11.56
N CYS A 214 -40.08 -26.42 -10.78
CA CYS A 214 -38.93 -25.52 -10.63
C CYS A 214 -37.80 -26.13 -9.78
N LYS A 215 -36.55 -25.83 -10.17
CA LYS A 215 -35.34 -26.05 -9.37
C LYS A 215 -35.45 -25.33 -8.03
N VAL A 216 -34.66 -25.77 -7.05
CA VAL A 216 -34.77 -25.36 -5.64
C VAL A 216 -34.80 -23.85 -5.43
N ASN A 217 -34.03 -23.07 -6.20
CA ASN A 217 -33.95 -21.61 -6.07
C ASN A 217 -34.69 -20.82 -7.18
N ALA A 218 -35.49 -21.50 -8.01
CA ALA A 218 -36.31 -20.89 -9.06
C ALA A 218 -37.80 -20.87 -8.67
N GLU A 219 -38.55 -19.90 -9.19
CA GLU A 219 -39.99 -19.75 -8.99
C GLU A 219 -40.65 -19.11 -10.22
N GLY A 220 -41.98 -18.94 -10.16
CA GLY A 220 -42.80 -18.46 -11.28
C GLY A 220 -43.79 -19.52 -11.73
N ALA A 221 -44.66 -19.18 -12.69
CA ALA A 221 -45.56 -20.17 -13.28
C ALA A 221 -44.82 -21.09 -14.26
N PHE A 222 -43.71 -20.60 -14.80
CA PHE A 222 -42.87 -21.20 -15.82
C PHE A 222 -41.41 -21.36 -15.37
N CYS A 223 -41.14 -21.20 -14.06
CA CYS A 223 -39.79 -21.23 -13.48
C CYS A 223 -38.84 -20.16 -14.06
N GLU A 224 -39.41 -19.05 -14.53
CA GLU A 224 -38.77 -17.99 -15.31
C GLU A 224 -37.92 -17.02 -14.47
N ARG A 225 -38.00 -17.09 -13.14
CA ARG A 225 -37.35 -16.14 -12.23
C ARG A 225 -36.72 -16.83 -11.02
N CYS A 226 -35.78 -16.16 -10.38
CA CYS A 226 -35.19 -16.60 -9.11
C CYS A 226 -36.13 -16.30 -7.95
N LYS A 227 -36.06 -17.13 -6.90
CA LYS A 227 -36.67 -16.83 -5.60
C LYS A 227 -36.06 -15.56 -5.00
N SER A 228 -36.83 -14.85 -4.17
CA SER A 228 -36.29 -13.73 -3.39
C SER A 228 -35.08 -14.18 -2.55
N GLY A 229 -33.98 -13.44 -2.61
CA GLY A 229 -32.70 -13.87 -2.04
C GLY A 229 -31.75 -14.61 -3.00
N TYR A 230 -32.11 -14.75 -4.28
CA TYR A 230 -31.32 -15.46 -5.29
C TYR A 230 -31.29 -14.73 -6.64
N PHE A 231 -30.25 -14.97 -7.45
CA PHE A 231 -30.02 -14.31 -8.74
C PHE A 231 -29.34 -15.23 -9.77
N SER A 232 -29.21 -14.76 -11.02
CA SER A 232 -28.55 -15.45 -12.15
C SER A 232 -29.11 -16.85 -12.45
N LEU A 233 -30.34 -16.92 -12.98
CA LEU A 233 -31.00 -18.15 -13.41
C LEU A 233 -30.24 -18.82 -14.57
N ARG A 234 -29.69 -20.01 -14.33
CA ARG A 234 -28.79 -20.72 -15.26
C ARG A 234 -29.10 -22.20 -15.35
N GLU A 235 -29.09 -22.73 -16.57
CA GLU A 235 -29.25 -24.17 -16.84
C GLU A 235 -28.14 -25.01 -16.19
N SER A 236 -26.89 -24.55 -16.27
CA SER A 236 -25.71 -25.20 -15.66
C SER A 236 -25.66 -25.15 -14.13
N ASN A 237 -26.58 -24.42 -13.48
CA ASN A 237 -26.74 -24.45 -12.04
C ASN A 237 -27.82 -25.50 -11.67
N PRO A 238 -27.49 -26.57 -10.91
CA PRO A 238 -28.48 -27.58 -10.51
C PRO A 238 -29.61 -26.98 -9.65
N ASP A 239 -29.33 -25.95 -8.86
CA ASP A 239 -30.33 -25.28 -8.02
C ASP A 239 -31.05 -24.13 -8.76
N GLY A 240 -30.63 -23.82 -9.99
CA GLY A 240 -31.20 -22.79 -10.86
C GLY A 240 -30.57 -21.42 -10.65
N CYS A 241 -30.64 -20.89 -9.42
CA CYS A 241 -30.12 -19.57 -9.06
C CYS A 241 -29.10 -19.62 -7.92
N PHE A 242 -28.16 -18.68 -7.90
CA PHE A 242 -27.19 -18.51 -6.81
C PHE A 242 -27.79 -17.66 -5.68
N PRO A 243 -27.49 -17.93 -4.40
CA PRO A 243 -27.93 -17.08 -3.29
C PRO A 243 -27.24 -15.71 -3.34
N CYS A 244 -27.94 -14.64 -2.97
CA CYS A 244 -27.33 -13.33 -2.74
C CYS A 244 -26.39 -13.40 -1.52
N TYR A 245 -25.13 -13.01 -1.68
CA TYR A 245 -24.17 -12.93 -0.59
C TYR A 245 -24.18 -11.55 0.07
N CYS A 246 -24.01 -10.48 -0.73
CA CYS A 246 -24.10 -9.08 -0.35
C CYS A 246 -23.42 -8.71 0.99
N SER A 247 -22.31 -9.37 1.31
CA SER A 247 -21.58 -9.24 2.59
C SER A 247 -22.45 -9.39 3.84
N GLY A 248 -23.61 -10.07 3.74
CA GLY A 248 -24.61 -10.20 4.81
C GLY A 248 -25.46 -8.95 5.07
N VAL A 249 -25.33 -7.90 4.26
CA VAL A 249 -25.98 -6.58 4.47
C VAL A 249 -27.43 -6.55 3.96
N THR A 250 -27.70 -7.25 2.86
CA THR A 250 -29.02 -7.32 2.20
C THR A 250 -29.18 -8.68 1.52
N ASN A 251 -30.41 -9.07 1.19
CA ASN A 251 -30.70 -10.24 0.35
C ASN A 251 -31.28 -9.84 -1.03
N LEU A 252 -31.34 -8.54 -1.35
CA LEU A 252 -31.85 -8.05 -2.62
C LEU A 252 -30.67 -7.83 -3.59
N CYS A 253 -30.52 -8.72 -4.58
CA CYS A 253 -29.48 -8.62 -5.60
C CYS A 253 -29.97 -9.04 -6.99
N GLU A 254 -29.29 -8.53 -8.02
CA GLU A 254 -29.46 -8.89 -9.43
C GLU A 254 -28.13 -9.39 -10.02
N SER A 255 -28.12 -9.86 -11.27
CA SER A 255 -26.87 -10.17 -11.98
C SER A 255 -26.15 -8.89 -12.39
N ALA A 256 -24.89 -8.73 -11.99
CA ALA A 256 -24.06 -7.60 -12.40
C ALA A 256 -23.82 -7.61 -13.92
N ILE A 257 -23.99 -6.47 -14.59
CA ILE A 257 -23.61 -6.30 -16.00
C ILE A 257 -22.10 -6.00 -16.02
N LEU A 258 -21.30 -6.98 -16.44
CA LEU A 258 -19.85 -6.85 -16.54
C LEU A 258 -19.44 -6.43 -17.95
N VAL A 259 -18.50 -5.49 -18.06
CA VAL A 259 -17.85 -5.17 -19.34
C VAL A 259 -16.81 -6.26 -19.64
N GLN A 260 -16.73 -6.70 -20.89
CA GLN A 260 -15.72 -7.67 -21.30
C GLN A 260 -14.32 -7.05 -21.17
N GLN A 261 -13.45 -7.67 -20.38
CA GLN A 261 -12.11 -7.18 -20.10
C GLN A 261 -11.14 -8.32 -19.81
N THR A 262 -9.85 -8.09 -20.09
CA THR A 262 -8.77 -9.04 -19.80
C THR A 262 -7.79 -8.41 -18.82
N ILE A 263 -7.55 -9.06 -17.68
CA ILE A 263 -6.47 -8.65 -16.76
C ILE A 263 -5.24 -9.49 -17.09
N LYS A 264 -4.24 -8.87 -17.71
CA LYS A 264 -2.90 -9.42 -17.97
C LYS A 264 -1.87 -8.33 -17.73
N THR A 265 -0.74 -8.67 -17.11
CA THR A 265 0.49 -7.86 -17.09
C THR A 265 1.71 -8.77 -16.93
N GLU A 266 2.82 -8.35 -17.54
CA GLU A 266 4.16 -8.97 -17.44
C GLU A 266 5.09 -8.15 -16.51
N GLU A 267 4.63 -7.00 -15.99
CA GLU A 267 5.43 -6.12 -15.15
C GLU A 267 5.30 -6.42 -13.64
N ASN A 268 6.39 -6.19 -12.90
CA ASN A 268 6.44 -6.22 -11.43
C ASN A 268 6.04 -7.56 -10.79
N TRP A 269 6.18 -8.67 -11.51
CA TRP A 269 6.15 -10.00 -10.91
C TRP A 269 7.33 -10.22 -9.98
N HIS A 270 7.09 -10.93 -8.90
CA HIS A 270 8.09 -11.32 -7.91
C HIS A 270 8.01 -12.83 -7.68
N VAL A 271 9.04 -13.39 -7.03
CA VAL A 271 9.05 -14.77 -6.55
C VAL A 271 9.27 -14.79 -5.05
N CYS A 272 8.44 -15.55 -4.33
CA CYS A 272 8.43 -15.61 -2.88
C CYS A 272 8.24 -17.03 -2.35
N ASP A 273 8.46 -17.21 -1.05
CA ASP A 273 8.01 -18.40 -0.33
C ASP A 273 6.50 -18.34 -0.02
N VAL A 274 5.94 -19.43 0.50
CA VAL A 274 4.50 -19.56 0.79
C VAL A 274 3.98 -18.61 1.90
N SER A 275 4.87 -18.11 2.76
CA SER A 275 4.54 -17.12 3.80
C SER A 275 4.72 -15.66 3.34
N VAL A 276 5.31 -15.44 2.16
CA VAL A 276 5.68 -14.12 1.61
C VAL A 276 6.61 -13.35 2.57
N SER A 277 7.60 -14.08 3.12
CA SER A 277 8.63 -13.57 4.02
C SER A 277 9.84 -12.97 3.29
N SER A 278 10.18 -13.51 2.12
CA SER A 278 11.12 -12.94 1.16
C SER A 278 10.46 -12.83 -0.21
N SER A 279 10.82 -11.80 -0.99
CA SER A 279 10.30 -11.58 -2.34
C SER A 279 11.36 -10.97 -3.23
N GLU A 280 11.77 -11.71 -4.26
CA GLU A 280 12.73 -11.23 -5.27
C GLU A 280 12.00 -10.77 -6.52
N LYS A 281 12.40 -9.63 -7.10
CA LYS A 281 11.76 -9.09 -8.31
C LYS A 281 12.30 -9.78 -9.56
N VAL A 282 11.41 -10.25 -10.43
CA VAL A 282 11.79 -10.87 -11.71
C VAL A 282 11.64 -9.84 -12.84
N TYR A 283 12.59 -9.87 -13.77
CA TYR A 283 12.59 -9.05 -14.98
C TYR A 283 12.34 -9.95 -16.20
N PRO A 284 11.58 -9.51 -17.20
CA PRO A 284 11.38 -10.27 -18.43
C PRO A 284 12.67 -10.35 -19.26
N ASP A 285 12.82 -11.43 -20.01
CA ASP A 285 13.92 -11.64 -20.96
C ASP A 285 13.72 -10.86 -22.28
N GLU A 286 14.64 -11.05 -23.25
CA GLU A 286 14.58 -10.41 -24.56
C GLU A 286 13.32 -10.77 -25.38
N GLN A 287 12.61 -11.84 -25.01
CA GLN A 287 11.37 -12.31 -25.63
C GLN A 287 10.12 -11.86 -24.85
N GLY A 288 10.28 -11.14 -23.72
CA GLY A 288 9.19 -10.69 -22.86
C GLY A 288 8.73 -11.74 -21.84
N ILE A 289 9.44 -12.87 -21.71
CA ILE A 289 9.05 -13.98 -20.83
C ILE A 289 9.72 -13.81 -19.47
N LEU A 290 8.96 -14.04 -18.40
CA LEU A 290 9.46 -13.97 -17.02
C LEU A 290 10.08 -15.32 -16.65
N SER A 291 11.41 -15.42 -16.61
CA SER A 291 12.15 -16.63 -16.21
C SER A 291 12.97 -16.41 -14.92
N ILE A 292 13.23 -17.47 -14.17
CA ILE A 292 14.03 -17.42 -12.94
C ILE A 292 14.73 -18.75 -12.66
N ALA A 293 16.04 -18.69 -12.39
CA ALA A 293 16.79 -19.87 -12.03
C ALA A 293 16.48 -20.33 -10.59
N ASN A 294 16.38 -21.65 -10.39
CA ASN A 294 16.04 -22.28 -9.11
C ASN A 294 17.08 -22.04 -7.99
N TYR A 295 18.30 -21.56 -8.31
CA TYR A 295 19.28 -21.13 -7.31
C TYR A 295 19.08 -19.68 -6.83
N GLU A 296 18.34 -18.87 -7.60
CA GLU A 296 17.96 -17.49 -7.28
C GLU A 296 16.64 -17.49 -6.49
N ALA A 297 15.73 -18.39 -6.87
CA ALA A 297 14.46 -18.61 -6.20
C ALA A 297 14.58 -19.47 -4.91
N ALA A 298 14.96 -18.83 -3.79
CA ALA A 298 14.84 -19.30 -2.40
C ALA A 298 15.36 -20.73 -2.08
N ALA A 299 16.46 -20.79 -1.33
CA ALA A 299 17.21 -22.02 -1.02
C ALA A 299 16.36 -23.26 -0.62
N GLY A 300 16.25 -24.22 -1.54
CA GLY A 300 15.78 -25.60 -1.30
C GLY A 300 14.26 -25.82 -1.30
N GLY A 301 13.47 -24.88 -0.77
CA GLY A 301 12.02 -25.04 -0.55
C GLY A 301 11.13 -24.96 -1.80
N PRO A 302 9.78 -25.01 -1.64
CA PRO A 302 8.83 -24.63 -2.66
C PRO A 302 8.68 -23.09 -2.72
N TYR A 303 8.69 -22.53 -3.92
CA TYR A 303 8.49 -21.10 -4.18
C TYR A 303 7.36 -20.88 -5.19
N TYR A 304 6.86 -19.64 -5.22
CA TYR A 304 5.68 -19.22 -5.96
C TYR A 304 5.93 -17.88 -6.64
N TRP A 305 5.34 -17.69 -7.82
CA TRP A 305 5.17 -16.39 -8.45
C TRP A 305 4.14 -15.57 -7.67
N LEU A 306 4.56 -14.40 -7.19
CA LEU A 306 3.71 -13.42 -6.52
C LEU A 306 3.13 -12.45 -7.55
N ALA A 307 1.81 -12.46 -7.70
CA ALA A 307 1.12 -11.63 -8.69
C ALA A 307 1.15 -10.12 -8.34
N PRO A 308 1.37 -9.23 -9.32
CA PRO A 308 1.40 -7.78 -9.12
C PRO A 308 0.01 -7.17 -8.88
N SER A 309 -0.01 -5.88 -8.51
CA SER A 309 -1.21 -5.14 -8.09
C SER A 309 -2.45 -5.20 -9.02
N PRO A 310 -2.37 -5.35 -10.36
CA PRO A 310 -3.57 -5.51 -11.19
C PRO A 310 -4.42 -6.74 -10.81
N TYR A 311 -3.80 -7.79 -10.25
CA TYR A 311 -4.48 -9.01 -9.80
C TYR A 311 -4.95 -8.94 -8.32
N LEU A 312 -4.65 -7.86 -7.58
CA LEU A 312 -4.89 -7.74 -6.13
C LEU A 312 -6.02 -6.75 -5.79
N GLY A 313 -6.38 -6.63 -4.51
CA GLY A 313 -7.50 -5.81 -4.03
C GLY A 313 -8.87 -6.42 -4.36
N ASN A 314 -9.89 -5.59 -4.56
CA ASN A 314 -11.23 -6.08 -4.90
C ASN A 314 -11.23 -6.76 -6.28
N LYS A 315 -11.66 -8.02 -6.26
CA LYS A 315 -11.71 -8.95 -7.39
C LYS A 315 -13.02 -9.74 -7.44
N LEU A 316 -14.10 -9.26 -6.82
CA LEU A 316 -15.44 -9.87 -6.95
C LEU A 316 -15.86 -10.06 -8.42
N ILE A 317 -15.45 -9.13 -9.30
CA ILE A 317 -15.67 -9.17 -10.75
C ILE A 317 -15.08 -10.39 -11.47
N VAL A 318 -14.16 -11.14 -10.86
CA VAL A 318 -13.58 -12.36 -11.45
C VAL A 318 -14.34 -13.63 -11.05
N TYR A 319 -15.33 -13.54 -10.15
CA TYR A 319 -16.11 -14.71 -9.73
C TYR A 319 -16.92 -15.29 -10.91
N GLY A 320 -16.80 -16.61 -11.11
CA GLY A 320 -17.35 -17.32 -12.26
C GLY A 320 -16.54 -17.20 -13.55
N SER A 321 -15.40 -16.50 -13.54
CA SER A 321 -14.44 -16.49 -14.66
C SER A 321 -13.47 -17.67 -14.60
N VAL A 322 -12.62 -17.80 -15.62
CA VAL A 322 -11.50 -18.76 -15.63
C VAL A 322 -10.18 -17.97 -15.64
N PHE A 323 -9.34 -18.21 -14.63
CA PHE A 323 -7.97 -17.73 -14.63
C PHE A 323 -7.09 -18.72 -15.39
N THR A 324 -6.38 -18.26 -16.40
CA THR A 324 -5.49 -19.09 -17.21
C THR A 324 -4.05 -18.67 -16.97
N PHE A 325 -3.17 -19.62 -16.66
CA PHE A 325 -1.73 -19.36 -16.59
C PHE A 325 -0.92 -20.50 -17.19
N ARG A 326 0.20 -20.16 -17.84
CA ARG A 326 1.06 -21.12 -18.55
C ARG A 326 2.48 -21.06 -18.02
N LEU A 327 2.98 -22.22 -17.62
CA LEU A 327 4.30 -22.39 -17.02
C LEU A 327 5.09 -23.42 -17.83
N ILE A 328 6.36 -23.08 -18.06
CA ILE A 328 7.38 -23.97 -18.62
C ILE A 328 8.51 -24.07 -17.61
N TRP A 329 9.03 -25.26 -17.35
CA TRP A 329 10.19 -25.42 -16.47
C TRP A 329 11.20 -26.42 -17.03
N ILE A 330 12.47 -26.24 -16.66
CA ILE A 330 13.55 -27.10 -17.12
C ILE A 330 14.03 -27.98 -15.96
N VAL A 331 14.21 -29.28 -16.24
CA VAL A 331 14.74 -30.28 -15.33
C VAL A 331 16.05 -30.81 -15.92
N MET A 332 17.08 -30.99 -15.07
CA MET A 332 18.36 -31.57 -15.52
C MET A 332 18.17 -32.97 -16.13
N ARG A 333 18.83 -33.24 -17.26
CA ARG A 333 18.90 -34.59 -17.83
C ARG A 333 20.17 -35.29 -17.34
N GLY A 334 20.02 -36.34 -16.56
CA GLY A 334 21.10 -37.17 -16.04
C GLY A 334 20.57 -38.17 -15.01
N ASP A 335 21.48 -38.85 -14.31
CA ASP A 335 21.20 -39.95 -13.38
C ASP A 335 20.56 -39.49 -12.04
N THR A 336 19.84 -38.37 -12.05
CA THR A 336 19.32 -37.74 -10.82
C THR A 336 18.06 -38.46 -10.34
N SER A 337 17.98 -38.68 -9.03
CA SER A 337 16.89 -39.43 -8.38
C SER A 337 15.70 -38.54 -7.98
N GLY A 338 15.64 -37.29 -8.46
CA GLY A 338 14.57 -36.37 -8.14
C GLY A 338 13.21 -36.84 -8.66
N LYS A 339 12.16 -36.34 -8.02
CA LYS A 339 10.77 -36.69 -8.34
C LYS A 339 9.93 -35.43 -8.52
N PRO A 340 8.83 -35.50 -9.29
CA PRO A 340 7.81 -34.46 -9.27
C PRO A 340 7.28 -34.27 -7.84
N THR A 341 7.06 -33.02 -7.45
CA THR A 341 6.58 -32.64 -6.12
C THR A 341 5.06 -32.44 -6.12
N LYS A 342 4.42 -32.60 -4.96
CA LYS A 342 3.02 -32.17 -4.74
C LYS A 342 2.96 -30.80 -4.09
N GLY A 343 1.87 -30.08 -4.31
CA GLY A 343 1.61 -28.76 -3.75
C GLY A 343 0.50 -28.02 -4.51
N PRO A 344 -0.12 -27.01 -3.90
CA PRO A 344 -1.21 -26.25 -4.51
C PRO A 344 -0.75 -25.53 -5.77
N ASN A 345 -1.56 -25.55 -6.83
CA ASN A 345 -1.19 -24.92 -8.11
C ASN A 345 -1.33 -23.38 -8.03
N ILE A 346 -2.32 -22.92 -7.26
CA ILE A 346 -2.57 -21.51 -6.93
C ILE A 346 -3.02 -21.40 -5.46
N ILE A 347 -2.60 -20.33 -4.79
CA ILE A 347 -3.05 -19.95 -3.44
C ILE A 347 -3.55 -18.50 -3.50
N LEU A 348 -4.74 -18.25 -2.94
CA LEU A 348 -5.28 -16.91 -2.70
C LEU A 348 -5.17 -16.58 -1.22
N VAL A 349 -4.72 -15.36 -0.91
CA VAL A 349 -4.61 -14.83 0.46
C VAL A 349 -5.46 -13.58 0.55
N GLY A 350 -6.51 -13.59 1.38
CA GLY A 350 -7.34 -12.42 1.65
C GLY A 350 -6.69 -11.48 2.67
N ARG A 351 -7.05 -10.18 2.65
CA ARG A 351 -6.59 -9.24 3.71
C ARG A 351 -7.13 -9.60 5.09
N ASN A 352 -8.24 -10.33 5.15
CA ASN A 352 -8.79 -10.97 6.36
C ASN A 352 -7.92 -12.11 6.93
N GLY A 353 -6.79 -12.45 6.30
CA GLY A 353 -5.87 -13.49 6.75
C GLY A 353 -6.23 -14.92 6.34
N LYS A 354 -7.44 -15.15 5.78
CA LYS A 354 -7.82 -16.47 5.24
C LYS A 354 -6.96 -16.80 4.02
N LYS A 355 -6.57 -18.07 3.91
CA LYS A 355 -5.83 -18.63 2.76
C LYS A 355 -6.62 -19.80 2.18
N ILE A 356 -6.76 -19.83 0.87
CA ILE A 356 -7.38 -20.93 0.12
C ILE A 356 -6.52 -21.33 -1.06
N ALA A 357 -6.61 -22.59 -1.47
CA ALA A 357 -5.81 -23.16 -2.55
C ALA A 357 -6.65 -24.01 -3.51
N TYR A 358 -6.09 -24.28 -4.68
CA TYR A 358 -6.68 -25.13 -5.72
C TYR A 358 -5.65 -26.05 -6.36
N GLY A 359 -6.06 -27.30 -6.62
CA GLY A 359 -5.24 -28.37 -7.19
C GLY A 359 -4.18 -28.90 -6.22
N ASN A 360 -3.68 -30.12 -6.43
CA ASN A 360 -2.60 -30.71 -5.61
C ASN A 360 -1.85 -31.82 -6.36
N ASP A 361 -1.66 -31.61 -7.66
CA ASP A 361 -1.36 -32.66 -8.62
C ASP A 361 0.15 -32.88 -8.83
N LEU A 362 0.47 -34.02 -9.45
CA LEU A 362 1.80 -34.38 -9.91
C LEU A 362 1.87 -34.20 -11.43
N PHE A 363 2.84 -33.42 -11.91
CA PHE A 363 3.01 -33.13 -13.32
C PHE A 363 4.26 -33.83 -13.88
N SER A 364 4.08 -34.57 -14.97
CA SER A 364 5.15 -35.24 -15.72
C SER A 364 5.59 -34.46 -16.97
N SER A 365 4.70 -33.64 -17.54
CA SER A 365 5.05 -32.67 -18.59
C SER A 365 5.79 -31.49 -17.99
N THR A 366 6.76 -30.94 -18.72
CA THR A 366 7.53 -29.72 -18.37
C THR A 366 6.90 -28.43 -18.90
N ASN A 367 5.79 -28.52 -19.62
CA ASN A 367 4.96 -27.39 -20.05
C ASN A 367 3.50 -27.72 -19.71
N VAL A 368 2.84 -26.83 -18.96
CA VAL A 368 1.44 -27.01 -18.52
C VAL A 368 0.72 -25.67 -18.61
N THR A 369 -0.49 -25.70 -19.20
CA THR A 369 -1.45 -24.60 -19.14
C THR A 369 -2.53 -24.93 -18.12
N PHE A 370 -2.60 -24.14 -17.06
CA PHE A 370 -3.60 -24.26 -16.01
C PHE A 370 -4.81 -23.40 -16.35
N ARG A 371 -6.03 -23.95 -16.19
CA ARG A 371 -7.30 -23.25 -16.36
C ARG A 371 -8.11 -23.41 -15.09
N ILE A 372 -8.06 -22.42 -14.21
CA ILE A 372 -8.64 -22.48 -12.86
C ILE A 372 -10.00 -21.78 -12.85
N PRO A 373 -11.11 -22.48 -12.56
CA PRO A 373 -12.41 -21.84 -12.38
C PRO A 373 -12.43 -21.05 -11.06
N PHE A 374 -12.79 -19.76 -11.13
CA PHE A 374 -12.93 -18.89 -9.95
C PHE A 374 -14.34 -19.02 -9.36
N THR A 375 -14.65 -20.23 -8.89
CA THR A 375 -15.86 -20.63 -8.16
C THR A 375 -15.45 -21.52 -7.00
N GLU A 376 -16.23 -21.59 -5.92
CA GLU A 376 -15.89 -22.34 -4.70
C GLU A 376 -15.65 -23.86 -4.88
N ARG A 377 -16.02 -24.45 -6.02
CA ARG A 377 -15.82 -25.87 -6.33
C ARG A 377 -14.33 -26.22 -6.44
N ASP A 378 -13.93 -27.32 -5.81
CA ASP A 378 -12.57 -27.87 -5.77
C ASP A 378 -11.51 -26.97 -5.11
N TRP A 379 -11.92 -25.84 -4.51
CA TRP A 379 -11.08 -25.01 -3.64
C TRP A 379 -11.18 -25.46 -2.17
N TYR A 380 -10.09 -25.31 -1.43
CA TYR A 380 -9.97 -25.75 -0.04
C TYR A 380 -9.18 -24.75 0.83
N TYR A 381 -9.37 -24.79 2.15
CA TYR A 381 -8.59 -23.98 3.09
C TYR A 381 -7.13 -24.45 3.13
N PHE A 382 -6.19 -23.49 3.09
CA PHE A 382 -4.76 -23.78 3.05
C PHE A 382 -4.04 -23.33 4.32
N ASP A 383 -3.58 -24.28 5.13
CA ASP A 383 -2.58 -24.07 6.16
C ASP A 383 -1.26 -24.75 5.75
N ALA A 384 -0.15 -24.01 5.86
CA ALA A 384 1.18 -24.53 5.57
C ALA A 384 1.72 -25.46 6.69
N ASN A 385 1.11 -25.42 7.88
CA ASN A 385 1.52 -26.19 9.06
C ASN A 385 0.64 -27.42 9.34
N SER A 386 -0.49 -27.59 8.63
CA SER A 386 -1.41 -28.72 8.84
C SER A 386 -0.90 -30.00 8.17
N ASP A 387 -1.23 -31.14 8.79
CA ASP A 387 -0.97 -32.45 8.20
C ASP A 387 -1.83 -32.67 6.94
N LYS A 388 -1.28 -33.34 5.93
CA LYS A 388 -1.61 -33.07 4.51
C LYS A 388 -2.90 -33.68 3.95
N ASP A 389 -3.70 -34.38 4.76
CA ASP A 389 -4.81 -35.21 4.28
C ASP A 389 -6.22 -34.75 4.72
N ASP A 390 -6.37 -33.77 5.62
CA ASP A 390 -7.69 -33.24 6.01
C ASP A 390 -8.04 -31.95 5.24
N VAL A 391 -8.66 -32.12 4.07
CA VAL A 391 -8.93 -31.05 3.11
C VAL A 391 -10.35 -30.52 3.31
N THR A 392 -10.47 -29.40 4.03
CA THR A 392 -11.76 -28.73 4.25
C THR A 392 -12.17 -27.89 3.03
N ALA A 393 -13.26 -28.32 2.37
CA ALA A 393 -13.88 -27.59 1.27
C ALA A 393 -14.46 -26.25 1.75
N ILE A 394 -14.39 -25.23 0.90
CA ILE A 394 -14.84 -23.87 1.24
C ILE A 394 -16.29 -23.61 0.81
N THR A 395 -16.93 -22.62 1.44
CA THR A 395 -18.24 -22.12 0.99
C THR A 395 -18.09 -21.00 -0.05
N ARG A 396 -19.16 -20.73 -0.81
CA ARG A 396 -19.24 -19.54 -1.70
C ARG A 396 -18.99 -18.24 -0.93
N SER A 397 -19.52 -18.12 0.28
CA SER A 397 -19.28 -16.98 1.19
C SER A 397 -17.81 -16.83 1.56
N ASP A 398 -17.07 -17.92 1.78
CA ASP A 398 -15.64 -17.87 2.07
C ASP A 398 -14.84 -17.40 0.86
N PHE A 399 -15.12 -17.96 -0.32
CA PHE A 399 -14.47 -17.57 -1.56
C PHE A 399 -14.69 -16.07 -1.87
N LEU A 400 -15.92 -15.59 -1.78
CA LEU A 400 -16.25 -14.18 -1.96
C LEU A 400 -15.61 -13.29 -0.89
N SER A 401 -15.53 -13.74 0.37
CA SER A 401 -14.86 -12.97 1.44
C SER A 401 -13.37 -12.73 1.20
N ILE A 402 -12.71 -13.57 0.38
CA ILE A 402 -11.33 -13.39 -0.05
C ILE A 402 -11.26 -12.50 -1.30
N LEU A 403 -12.21 -12.62 -2.23
CA LEU A 403 -12.29 -11.77 -3.42
C LEU A 403 -12.67 -10.31 -3.14
N ILE A 404 -13.27 -9.98 -2.00
CA ILE A 404 -13.51 -8.58 -1.57
C ILE A 404 -12.19 -7.79 -1.50
N ASP A 405 -11.12 -8.41 -1.00
CA ASP A 405 -9.80 -7.78 -0.87
C ASP A 405 -8.68 -8.83 -0.88
N VAL A 406 -8.25 -9.18 -2.09
CA VAL A 406 -7.17 -10.13 -2.34
C VAL A 406 -5.84 -9.47 -2.00
N LYS A 407 -5.19 -9.93 -0.93
CA LYS A 407 -3.87 -9.45 -0.50
C LYS A 407 -2.76 -10.00 -1.40
N HIS A 408 -2.78 -11.30 -1.69
CA HIS A 408 -1.80 -11.97 -2.57
C HIS A 408 -2.45 -13.07 -3.41
N ILE A 409 -1.94 -13.25 -4.63
CA ILE A 409 -2.14 -14.46 -5.44
C ILE A 409 -0.76 -15.07 -5.67
N LEU A 410 -0.61 -16.35 -5.33
CA LEU A 410 0.62 -17.12 -5.45
C LEU A 410 0.42 -18.23 -6.49
N LEU A 411 1.17 -18.22 -7.58
CA LEU A 411 1.16 -19.30 -8.58
C LEU A 411 2.36 -20.21 -8.35
N ARG A 412 2.17 -21.53 -8.28
CA ARG A 412 3.26 -22.46 -8.00
C ARG A 412 4.34 -22.38 -9.07
N ALA A 413 5.59 -22.24 -8.66
CA ALA A 413 6.72 -22.14 -9.57
C ALA A 413 7.61 -23.40 -9.56
N LYS A 414 7.60 -24.20 -8.47
CA LYS A 414 8.40 -25.42 -8.34
C LYS A 414 7.57 -26.70 -8.46
N PHE A 415 7.85 -27.50 -9.49
CA PHE A 415 7.15 -28.76 -9.80
C PHE A 415 8.04 -30.00 -9.73
N HIS A 416 9.36 -29.85 -9.78
CA HIS A 416 10.32 -30.96 -9.68
C HIS A 416 11.42 -30.68 -8.64
N ALA A 417 12.00 -31.73 -8.06
CA ALA A 417 13.14 -31.60 -7.15
C ALA A 417 14.39 -31.06 -7.89
N ASP A 418 14.70 -31.64 -9.04
CA ASP A 418 15.86 -31.29 -9.90
C ASP A 418 15.55 -30.19 -10.94
N GLN A 419 14.58 -29.32 -10.63
CA GLN A 419 14.24 -28.18 -11.48
C GLN A 419 15.37 -27.14 -11.45
N ILE A 420 15.76 -26.60 -12.59
CA ILE A 420 16.82 -25.58 -12.70
C ILE A 420 16.31 -24.19 -13.06
N ASP A 421 15.17 -24.10 -13.74
CA ASP A 421 14.59 -22.86 -14.25
C ASP A 421 13.08 -23.02 -14.40
N VAL A 422 12.34 -21.91 -14.30
CA VAL A 422 10.90 -21.83 -14.59
C VAL A 422 10.57 -20.49 -15.22
N ALA A 423 9.76 -20.54 -16.27
CA ALA A 423 9.23 -19.42 -17.02
C ALA A 423 7.70 -19.32 -16.89
N LEU A 424 7.21 -18.11 -16.64
CA LEU A 424 5.81 -17.72 -16.70
C LEU A 424 5.55 -16.98 -18.02
N GLU A 425 4.88 -17.64 -18.97
CA GLU A 425 4.58 -17.10 -20.30
C GLU A 425 3.24 -16.37 -20.36
N GLU A 426 2.28 -16.76 -19.52
CA GLU A 426 0.97 -16.14 -19.46
C GLU A 426 0.37 -16.26 -18.05
N ALA A 427 -0.29 -15.20 -17.61
CA ALA A 427 -1.26 -15.19 -16.51
C ALA A 427 -2.38 -14.21 -16.89
N SER A 428 -3.61 -14.69 -17.04
CA SER A 428 -4.72 -13.89 -17.57
C SER A 428 -6.07 -14.24 -16.92
N PHE A 429 -6.86 -13.21 -16.57
CA PHE A 429 -8.30 -13.35 -16.33
C PHE A 429 -9.06 -12.89 -17.57
N ILE A 430 -10.06 -13.66 -17.99
CA ILE A 430 -11.04 -13.26 -19.02
C ILE A 430 -12.39 -13.02 -18.31
N ILE A 431 -12.83 -11.77 -18.28
CA ILE A 431 -14.01 -11.33 -17.51
C ILE A 431 -15.09 -10.86 -18.48
N GLY A 432 -16.37 -11.07 -18.13
CA GLY A 432 -17.53 -10.61 -18.91
C GLY A 432 -17.93 -11.52 -20.06
N GLU A 433 -17.46 -12.78 -20.10
CA GLU A 433 -17.88 -13.78 -21.09
C GLU A 433 -19.17 -14.49 -20.64
N GLY A 434 -20.28 -14.25 -21.35
CA GLY A 434 -21.59 -14.84 -21.05
C GLY A 434 -22.36 -14.13 -19.93
N MET A 435 -23.39 -14.79 -19.38
CA MET A 435 -24.14 -14.22 -18.24
C MET A 435 -23.25 -14.14 -16.99
N SER A 436 -23.36 -13.04 -16.23
CA SER A 436 -22.58 -12.84 -15.01
C SER A 436 -23.03 -13.74 -13.87
N ALA A 437 -22.07 -14.40 -13.21
CA ALA A 437 -22.25 -15.07 -11.92
C ALA A 437 -21.97 -14.13 -10.73
N VAL A 438 -21.56 -12.88 -11.01
CA VAL A 438 -21.33 -11.82 -10.02
C VAL A 438 -22.67 -11.14 -9.74
N GLU A 439 -22.95 -10.93 -8.46
CA GLU A 439 -24.12 -10.20 -7.98
C GLU A 439 -23.91 -8.69 -8.04
N LYS A 440 -25.02 -7.96 -8.12
CA LYS A 440 -25.11 -6.53 -7.89
C LYS A 440 -26.21 -6.30 -6.86
N CYS A 441 -25.83 -5.96 -5.66
CA CYS A 441 -26.71 -5.84 -4.50
C CYS A 441 -27.33 -4.44 -4.40
N SER A 442 -28.57 -4.37 -3.93
CA SER A 442 -29.24 -3.09 -3.61
C SER A 442 -28.81 -2.64 -2.21
N CYS A 443 -27.67 -1.96 -2.14
CA CYS A 443 -27.06 -1.58 -0.86
C CYS A 443 -27.87 -0.50 -0.12
N PRO A 444 -28.09 -0.65 1.20
CA PRO A 444 -28.70 0.40 2.03
C PRO A 444 -27.70 1.54 2.27
N SER A 445 -28.21 2.68 2.75
CA SER A 445 -27.39 3.86 3.07
C SER A 445 -26.19 3.53 3.95
N GLY A 446 -25.00 3.96 3.52
CA GLY A 446 -23.74 3.70 4.21
C GLY A 446 -22.92 2.54 3.64
N TYR A 447 -23.44 1.81 2.66
CA TYR A 447 -22.74 0.70 2.00
C TYR A 447 -22.65 0.91 0.48
N VAL A 448 -21.53 0.50 -0.12
CA VAL A 448 -21.23 0.62 -1.54
C VAL A 448 -20.47 -0.61 -2.05
N GLY A 449 -20.49 -0.84 -3.36
CA GLY A 449 -19.84 -1.96 -4.03
C GLY A 449 -20.83 -2.90 -4.73
N LEU A 450 -20.34 -3.98 -5.32
CA LEU A 450 -21.18 -4.97 -6.00
C LEU A 450 -21.90 -5.91 -5.00
N SER A 451 -21.22 -6.23 -3.91
CA SER A 451 -21.70 -7.06 -2.81
C SER A 451 -21.84 -6.26 -1.50
N CYS A 452 -22.02 -4.93 -1.57
CA CYS A 452 -22.07 -4.04 -0.41
C CYS A 452 -20.84 -4.20 0.52
N GLU A 453 -19.69 -4.48 -0.08
CA GLU A 453 -18.46 -4.92 0.59
C GLU A 453 -17.69 -3.78 1.27
N SER A 454 -17.93 -2.53 0.86
CA SER A 454 -17.26 -1.33 1.36
C SER A 454 -18.26 -0.37 2.00
N CYS A 455 -17.78 0.46 2.93
CA CYS A 455 -18.57 1.57 3.43
C CYS A 455 -18.60 2.71 2.40
N ASP A 456 -19.76 3.35 2.28
CA ASP A 456 -19.99 4.47 1.37
C ASP A 456 -19.28 5.75 1.87
N TYR A 457 -19.17 6.76 1.00
CA TYR A 457 -18.58 8.05 1.33
C TYR A 457 -19.27 8.67 2.58
N GLY A 458 -18.47 8.99 3.60
CA GLY A 458 -18.99 9.46 4.88
C GLY A 458 -19.31 8.37 5.91
N TYR A 459 -18.90 7.11 5.68
CA TYR A 459 -19.10 5.99 6.59
C TYR A 459 -17.83 5.17 6.86
N VAL A 460 -17.73 4.59 8.04
CA VAL A 460 -16.64 3.76 8.57
C VAL A 460 -17.15 2.41 9.06
N ARG A 461 -16.33 1.36 8.90
CA ARG A 461 -16.60 0.01 9.39
C ARG A 461 -16.40 -0.07 10.90
N ILE A 462 -17.50 -0.14 11.64
CA ILE A 462 -17.51 -0.36 13.09
C ILE A 462 -17.60 -1.86 13.36
N MET A 463 -16.63 -2.40 14.13
CA MET A 463 -16.67 -3.79 14.60
C MET A 463 -17.50 -3.89 15.88
N ALA A 464 -18.66 -4.53 15.83
CA ALA A 464 -19.42 -4.84 17.03
C ALA A 464 -18.80 -6.04 17.76
N ASN A 465 -18.22 -5.81 18.94
CA ASN A 465 -17.71 -6.87 19.81
C ASN A 465 -18.87 -7.69 20.39
N SER A 466 -19.33 -8.69 19.63
CA SER A 466 -20.31 -9.67 20.10
C SER A 466 -19.64 -10.69 21.02
N SER A 467 -20.31 -11.02 22.14
CA SER A 467 -19.78 -11.93 23.17
C SER A 467 -19.55 -13.37 22.68
N ASN A 468 -20.02 -13.70 21.48
CA ASN A 468 -19.99 -15.03 20.89
C ASN A 468 -18.87 -15.23 19.84
N GLY A 469 -17.95 -14.26 19.68
CA GLY A 469 -16.78 -14.39 18.80
C GLY A 469 -17.03 -14.14 17.31
N GLU A 470 -18.29 -14.10 16.85
CA GLU A 470 -18.66 -13.61 15.53
C GLU A 470 -18.89 -12.08 15.58
N GLY A 471 -17.82 -11.32 15.32
CA GLY A 471 -17.89 -9.87 15.21
C GLY A 471 -18.53 -9.43 13.90
N GLN A 472 -19.83 -9.15 13.89
CA GLN A 472 -20.48 -8.49 12.76
C GLN A 472 -19.98 -7.04 12.65
N SER A 473 -19.39 -6.70 11.50
CA SER A 473 -18.99 -5.33 11.18
C SER A 473 -20.12 -4.61 10.44
N PHE A 474 -20.43 -3.37 10.81
CA PHE A 474 -21.42 -2.54 10.11
C PHE A 474 -20.85 -1.17 9.73
N CYS A 475 -21.40 -0.52 8.71
CA CYS A 475 -20.96 0.81 8.30
C CYS A 475 -21.73 1.87 9.10
N GLY A 476 -21.06 2.50 10.07
CA GLY A 476 -21.55 3.66 10.81
C GLY A 476 -21.13 4.96 10.13
N LYS A 477 -21.86 6.06 10.35
CA LYS A 477 -21.47 7.37 9.81
C LYS A 477 -20.18 7.86 10.47
N CYS A 478 -19.27 8.45 9.70
CA CYS A 478 -18.06 9.10 10.22
C CYS A 478 -18.41 10.21 11.23
N ASP A 479 -17.71 10.23 12.37
CA ASP A 479 -17.84 11.26 13.39
C ASP A 479 -16.65 12.23 13.33
N CYS A 480 -16.72 13.16 12.37
CA CYS A 480 -15.68 14.18 12.14
C CYS A 480 -16.05 15.55 12.71
N ASN A 481 -16.93 15.60 13.73
CA ASN A 481 -17.49 16.82 14.32
C ASN A 481 -18.03 17.86 13.31
N GLY A 482 -18.43 17.45 12.10
CA GLY A 482 -18.85 18.37 11.02
C GLY A 482 -17.71 19.05 10.25
N HIS A 483 -16.45 18.82 10.64
CA HIS A 483 -15.26 19.36 9.97
C HIS A 483 -14.65 18.42 8.92
N SER A 484 -15.27 17.28 8.65
CA SER A 484 -15.08 16.56 7.40
C SER A 484 -16.36 15.86 6.95
N LYS A 485 -16.48 15.66 5.64
CA LYS A 485 -17.58 14.91 5.03
C LYS A 485 -17.30 13.41 4.95
N THR A 486 -16.04 12.99 5.09
CA THR A 486 -15.63 11.58 5.05
C THR A 486 -14.43 11.33 5.94
N CYS A 487 -14.28 10.07 6.31
CA CYS A 487 -13.15 9.51 7.01
C CYS A 487 -12.61 8.31 6.22
N ASP A 488 -11.47 7.78 6.65
CA ASP A 488 -10.95 6.50 6.16
C ASP A 488 -11.92 5.36 6.54
N PRO A 489 -12.31 4.48 5.59
CA PRO A 489 -13.44 3.57 5.79
C PRO A 489 -13.16 2.40 6.74
N ASP A 490 -11.89 2.10 7.05
CA ASP A 490 -11.51 0.98 7.92
C ASP A 490 -10.94 1.44 9.27
N THR A 491 -10.30 2.63 9.33
CA THR A 491 -9.73 3.20 10.57
C THR A 491 -10.59 4.28 11.21
N GLY A 492 -11.47 4.93 10.45
CA GLY A 492 -12.29 6.05 10.92
C GLY A 492 -11.60 7.41 10.99
N GLN A 493 -10.32 7.51 10.61
CA GLN A 493 -9.58 8.76 10.68
C GLN A 493 -10.14 9.80 9.70
N CYS A 494 -10.53 10.97 10.20
CA CYS A 494 -11.13 12.03 9.40
C CYS A 494 -10.11 12.84 8.58
N LEU A 495 -10.50 13.22 7.36
CA LEU A 495 -9.75 14.17 6.53
C LEU A 495 -10.18 15.59 6.88
N CYS A 496 -9.61 16.14 7.94
CA CYS A 496 -10.08 17.39 8.56
C CYS A 496 -9.92 18.65 7.68
N GLU A 497 -11.01 19.40 7.53
CA GLU A 497 -11.09 20.71 6.89
C GLU A 497 -11.20 21.82 7.98
N HIS A 498 -11.58 23.04 7.61
CA HIS A 498 -11.92 24.13 8.56
C HIS A 498 -10.84 24.46 9.61
N ASN A 499 -9.56 24.26 9.29
CA ASN A 499 -8.41 24.43 10.19
C ASN A 499 -8.46 23.56 11.46
N THR A 500 -9.05 22.37 11.37
CA THR A 500 -9.11 21.37 12.45
C THR A 500 -8.10 20.23 12.27
N THR A 501 -7.90 19.45 13.33
CA THR A 501 -6.96 18.33 13.41
C THR A 501 -7.35 17.36 14.54
N GLY A 502 -6.70 16.20 14.61
CA GLY A 502 -7.11 15.06 15.44
C GLY A 502 -7.87 14.00 14.64
N GLU A 503 -8.13 12.84 15.25
CA GLU A 503 -8.76 11.69 14.56
C GLU A 503 -10.20 12.01 14.13
N ASN A 504 -10.94 12.72 14.99
CA ASN A 504 -12.33 13.15 14.77
C ASN A 504 -12.42 14.66 14.48
N CYS A 505 -11.31 15.32 14.14
CA CYS A 505 -11.25 16.79 13.99
C CYS A 505 -11.61 17.56 15.27
N ASP A 506 -11.26 17.02 16.44
CA ASP A 506 -11.61 17.50 17.78
C ASP A 506 -10.80 18.72 18.26
N ARG A 507 -9.84 19.22 17.47
CA ARG A 507 -8.90 20.29 17.86
C ARG A 507 -8.66 21.26 16.71
N CYS A 508 -8.35 22.51 17.02
CA CYS A 508 -7.83 23.45 16.02
C CYS A 508 -6.35 23.15 15.69
N LEU A 509 -5.93 23.47 14.47
CA LEU A 509 -4.52 23.44 14.06
C LEU A 509 -3.68 24.42 14.90
N PRO A 510 -2.35 24.19 15.06
CA PRO A 510 -1.45 25.17 15.66
C PRO A 510 -1.56 26.53 14.97
N GLY A 511 -1.72 27.60 15.76
CA GLY A 511 -1.97 28.96 15.27
C GLY A 511 -3.46 29.30 15.07
N PHE A 512 -4.36 28.38 15.41
CA PHE A 512 -5.81 28.58 15.43
C PHE A 512 -6.38 28.30 16.82
N TYR A 513 -7.42 29.04 17.20
CA TYR A 513 -8.15 28.91 18.47
C TYR A 513 -9.66 28.84 18.20
N GLY A 514 -10.41 28.24 19.13
CA GLY A 514 -11.85 28.07 18.96
C GLY A 514 -12.39 26.79 19.61
N ASN A 515 -13.62 26.43 19.25
CA ASN A 515 -14.29 25.20 19.72
C ASN A 515 -14.81 24.37 18.51
N PRO A 516 -14.03 23.40 18.01
CA PRO A 516 -14.39 22.57 16.85
C PRO A 516 -15.43 21.48 17.17
N MET A 517 -16.06 21.51 18.34
CA MET A 517 -17.19 20.62 18.67
C MET A 517 -18.55 21.24 18.25
N ILE A 518 -18.55 22.44 17.67
CA ILE A 518 -19.78 23.13 17.20
C ILE A 518 -20.14 22.66 15.79
N GLY A 519 -19.15 22.37 14.95
CA GLY A 519 -19.30 21.79 13.61
C GLY A 519 -19.65 22.77 12.50
N MET A 520 -19.18 24.02 12.61
CA MET A 520 -19.29 25.05 11.58
C MET A 520 -17.93 25.41 10.96
N PRO A 521 -17.87 25.83 9.68
CA PRO A 521 -16.62 26.17 9.01
C PRO A 521 -15.76 27.28 9.67
N GLY A 522 -16.35 28.08 10.56
CA GLY A 522 -15.70 29.20 11.23
C GLY A 522 -15.26 28.95 12.67
N ASP A 523 -15.34 27.71 13.17
CA ASP A 523 -15.11 27.41 14.59
C ASP A 523 -13.66 27.61 15.03
N CYS A 524 -12.69 27.36 14.14
CA CYS A 524 -11.26 27.58 14.38
C CYS A 524 -10.77 28.84 13.65
N LYS A 525 -10.54 29.92 14.39
CA LYS A 525 -10.05 31.22 13.90
C LYS A 525 -8.53 31.32 14.08
N GLN A 526 -7.83 31.95 13.14
CA GLN A 526 -6.40 32.22 13.27
C GLN A 526 -6.16 33.27 14.38
N CYS A 527 -5.19 33.04 15.26
CA CYS A 527 -4.81 34.04 16.25
C CYS A 527 -3.83 35.08 15.69
N ALA A 528 -4.00 36.31 16.18
CA ALA A 528 -3.09 37.42 15.97
C ALA A 528 -2.20 37.57 17.22
N CYS A 529 -0.89 37.30 17.11
CA CYS A 529 0.04 37.36 18.24
C CYS A 529 1.18 38.38 18.01
N PRO A 530 0.92 39.70 17.94
CA PRO A 530 -0.37 40.38 18.13
C PRO A 530 -1.11 40.77 16.85
N LEU A 531 -0.53 40.56 15.65
CA LEU A 531 -1.17 40.84 14.37
C LEU A 531 -1.32 39.56 13.52
N LEU A 532 -2.27 39.55 12.58
CA LEU A 532 -2.47 38.43 11.64
C LEU A 532 -1.40 38.36 10.54
N THR A 533 -0.66 39.46 10.33
CA THR A 533 0.46 39.53 9.37
C THR A 533 1.66 38.74 9.87
N GLU A 534 2.22 37.83 9.06
CA GLU A 534 3.36 36.96 9.44
C GLU A 534 4.56 37.71 10.03
N GLU A 535 4.82 38.95 9.58
CA GLU A 535 5.90 39.80 10.10
C GLU A 535 5.78 40.10 11.61
N ASN A 536 4.55 40.07 12.12
CA ASN A 536 4.12 40.46 13.47
C ASN A 536 3.20 39.42 14.13
N ASN A 537 3.20 38.17 13.63
CA ASN A 537 2.57 37.04 14.31
C ASN A 537 3.68 36.22 14.98
N PHE A 538 4.08 36.64 16.17
CA PHE A 538 5.30 36.16 16.83
C PHE A 538 5.13 34.77 17.45
N SER A 539 3.90 34.32 17.72
CA SER A 539 3.65 33.01 18.32
C SER A 539 3.04 32.01 17.32
N PRO A 540 3.63 30.81 17.16
CA PRO A 540 3.08 29.77 16.29
C PRO A 540 1.89 29.02 16.90
N SER A 541 1.48 29.32 18.14
CA SER A 541 0.35 28.66 18.79
C SER A 541 -0.37 29.53 19.81
N CYS A 542 -1.67 29.29 19.94
CA CYS A 542 -2.57 29.97 20.85
C CYS A 542 -3.61 28.99 21.37
N GLN A 543 -4.28 29.36 22.47
CA GLN A 543 -5.35 28.59 23.09
C GLN A 543 -6.49 29.52 23.51
N LEU A 544 -7.71 28.99 23.58
CA LEU A 544 -8.89 29.75 23.95
C LEU A 544 -8.86 30.12 25.44
N ASP A 545 -9.13 31.39 25.76
CA ASP A 545 -9.11 31.90 27.14
C ASP A 545 -10.43 31.61 27.85
N LEU A 546 -10.49 30.45 28.49
CA LEU A 546 -11.64 29.98 29.27
C LEU A 546 -11.97 30.86 30.49
N PHE A 547 -11.12 31.80 30.89
CA PHE A 547 -11.33 32.65 32.06
C PHE A 547 -11.89 34.04 31.72
N LYS A 548 -11.80 34.49 30.47
CA LYS A 548 -12.47 35.72 29.97
C LYS A 548 -13.91 35.45 29.48
N LEU A 549 -14.65 34.60 30.19
CA LEU A 549 -16.08 34.37 29.96
C LEU A 549 -16.92 35.51 30.58
N THR A 550 -16.99 36.66 29.89
CA THR A 550 -17.86 37.78 30.30
C THR A 550 -18.75 38.27 29.17
N SER A 551 -20.06 38.26 29.42
CA SER A 551 -21.12 38.96 28.66
C SER A 551 -21.50 38.35 27.29
N GLU A 552 -22.79 38.35 26.99
CA GLU A 552 -23.44 37.64 25.87
C GLU A 552 -23.12 38.20 24.45
N ASN A 553 -22.11 39.07 24.29
CA ASN A 553 -21.80 39.76 23.02
C ASN A 553 -20.29 40.04 22.76
N GLU A 554 -19.35 39.49 23.54
CA GLU A 554 -17.91 39.66 23.29
C GLU A 554 -17.29 38.42 22.63
N GLU A 555 -16.32 38.62 21.72
CA GLU A 555 -15.63 37.50 21.06
C GLU A 555 -14.82 36.68 22.08
N GLN A 556 -14.83 35.36 21.91
CA GLN A 556 -14.05 34.44 22.75
C GLN A 556 -12.56 34.81 22.69
N GLY A 557 -12.01 35.22 23.82
CA GLY A 557 -10.60 35.59 23.93
C GLY A 557 -9.67 34.40 23.72
N TYR A 558 -8.41 34.69 23.43
CA TYR A 558 -7.33 33.70 23.34
C TYR A 558 -6.06 34.21 24.00
N VAL A 559 -5.12 33.30 24.24
CA VAL A 559 -3.77 33.57 24.72
C VAL A 559 -2.76 32.85 23.83
N CYS A 560 -1.72 33.57 23.42
CA CYS A 560 -0.60 33.06 22.64
C CYS A 560 0.41 32.36 23.57
N THR A 561 0.69 31.07 23.31
CA THR A 561 1.36 30.21 24.29
C THR A 561 2.87 30.06 24.09
N GLN A 562 3.40 30.56 22.97
CA GLN A 562 4.82 30.46 22.61
C GLN A 562 5.33 31.83 22.15
N CYS A 563 5.33 32.85 23.02
CA CYS A 563 5.96 34.12 22.69
C CYS A 563 7.49 33.94 22.60
N PRO A 564 8.15 34.43 21.54
CA PRO A 564 9.59 34.32 21.39
C PRO A 564 10.30 35.24 22.39
N ARG A 565 11.58 34.94 22.67
CA ARG A 565 12.37 35.67 23.67
C ARG A 565 12.40 37.17 23.36
N GLY A 566 12.02 37.99 24.35
CA GLY A 566 11.92 39.45 24.22
C GLY A 566 10.49 39.96 24.03
N TYR A 567 9.49 39.08 23.97
CA TYR A 567 8.06 39.40 23.86
C TYR A 567 7.29 38.79 25.03
N THR A 568 6.25 39.48 25.49
CA THR A 568 5.40 39.12 26.62
C THR A 568 3.99 39.73 26.45
N GLY A 569 3.06 39.42 27.36
CA GLY A 569 1.63 39.72 27.24
C GLY A 569 0.84 38.57 26.59
N ASP A 570 -0.49 38.61 26.74
CA ASP A 570 -1.41 37.54 26.28
C ASP A 570 -1.30 37.31 24.76
N HIS A 571 -0.86 38.32 24.01
CA HIS A 571 -0.79 38.34 22.55
C HIS A 571 0.64 38.60 22.03
N CYS A 572 1.67 38.45 22.89
CA CYS A 572 3.05 38.85 22.58
C CYS A 572 3.17 40.34 22.16
N GLU A 573 2.26 41.18 22.63
CA GLU A 573 2.07 42.58 22.24
C GLU A 573 3.02 43.55 22.96
N ILE A 574 3.68 43.09 24.03
CA ILE A 574 4.55 43.87 24.91
C ILE A 574 5.99 43.38 24.77
N CYS A 575 6.97 44.28 24.76
CA CYS A 575 8.37 43.86 24.88
C CYS A 575 8.70 43.47 26.32
N ASP A 576 9.40 42.35 26.46
CA ASP A 576 9.85 41.78 27.73
C ASP A 576 11.00 42.59 28.36
N ASP A 577 11.33 42.34 29.62
CA ASP A 577 12.36 43.11 30.32
C ASP A 577 13.75 42.95 29.67
N GLY A 578 14.39 44.09 29.40
CA GLY A 578 15.62 44.13 28.60
C GLY A 578 15.39 44.22 27.09
N TYR A 579 14.15 44.44 26.63
CA TYR A 579 13.80 44.71 25.24
C TYR A 579 12.91 45.96 25.10
N TYR A 580 12.89 46.57 23.91
CA TYR A 580 12.05 47.73 23.57
C TYR A 580 11.54 47.68 22.12
N GLY A 581 10.40 48.30 21.85
CA GLY A 581 9.77 48.36 20.53
C GLY A 581 8.25 48.52 20.56
N ALA A 582 7.60 48.32 19.41
CA ALA A 582 6.14 48.38 19.28
C ALA A 582 5.58 47.20 18.45
N PRO A 583 5.45 45.99 19.04
CA PRO A 583 5.01 44.77 18.34
C PRO A 583 3.65 44.87 17.62
N THR A 584 2.78 45.78 18.06
CA THR A 584 1.44 46.01 17.50
C THR A 584 1.42 46.86 16.23
N ILE A 585 2.58 47.28 15.71
CA ILE A 585 2.70 48.05 14.46
C ILE A 585 3.34 47.15 13.39
N PRO A 586 2.78 47.03 12.18
CA PRO A 586 3.36 46.22 11.10
C PRO A 586 4.85 46.55 10.85
N GLY A 587 5.67 45.50 10.72
CA GLY A 587 7.12 45.56 10.52
C GLY A 587 7.95 45.85 11.79
N GLN A 588 7.34 46.32 12.89
CA GLN A 588 8.06 46.65 14.13
C GLN A 588 8.25 45.42 15.03
N LYS A 589 9.41 45.33 15.68
CA LYS A 589 9.85 44.14 16.46
C LYS A 589 10.55 44.57 17.76
N CYS A 590 10.48 43.75 18.80
CA CYS A 590 11.23 44.00 20.02
C CYS A 590 12.74 43.83 19.78
N GLN A 591 13.51 44.86 20.13
CA GLN A 591 14.96 44.90 20.04
C GLN A 591 15.58 44.89 21.44
N GLN A 592 16.75 44.29 21.60
CA GLN A 592 17.41 44.20 22.90
C GLN A 592 17.94 45.58 23.36
N CYS A 593 17.78 45.91 24.64
CA CYS A 593 18.30 47.14 25.24
C CYS A 593 19.84 47.22 25.14
N ASN A 594 20.36 48.26 24.50
CA ASN A 594 21.80 48.53 24.46
C ASN A 594 22.24 49.32 25.70
N CYS A 595 22.21 48.68 26.87
CA CYS A 595 22.40 49.30 28.20
C CYS A 595 23.41 48.53 29.08
N GLY A 596 24.36 47.82 28.48
CA GLY A 596 25.33 46.99 29.22
C GLY A 596 24.67 45.91 30.10
N GLY A 597 23.53 45.36 29.66
CA GLY A 597 22.75 44.36 30.42
C GLY A 597 21.74 44.93 31.43
N ASN A 598 21.54 46.25 31.49
CA ASN A 598 20.50 46.86 32.35
C ASN A 598 19.16 47.04 31.61
N PRO A 599 18.01 47.12 32.33
CA PRO A 599 16.72 47.42 31.72
C PRO A 599 16.67 48.82 31.08
N CYS A 600 15.91 48.93 30.00
CA CYS A 600 15.56 50.18 29.34
C CYS A 600 14.04 50.39 29.30
N ASP A 601 13.60 51.61 29.00
CA ASP A 601 12.20 51.90 28.75
C ASP A 601 11.69 51.10 27.53
N ARG A 602 10.59 50.36 27.73
CA ARG A 602 10.05 49.36 26.78
C ARG A 602 9.57 49.97 25.44
N LYS A 603 9.39 51.29 25.33
CA LYS A 603 8.98 51.96 24.07
C LYS A 603 10.12 52.67 23.38
N THR A 604 10.95 53.39 24.13
CA THR A 604 11.96 54.31 23.61
C THR A 604 13.37 53.73 23.57
N GLY A 605 13.64 52.66 24.34
CA GLY A 605 14.97 52.05 24.44
C GLY A 605 15.97 52.82 25.30
N GLN A 606 15.54 53.90 25.98
CA GLN A 606 16.40 54.68 26.87
C GLN A 606 16.71 53.90 28.16
N CYS A 607 18.00 53.81 28.52
CA CYS A 607 18.41 53.08 29.72
C CYS A 607 17.86 53.73 31.00
N LEU A 608 17.22 52.94 31.88
CA LEU A 608 16.61 53.46 33.11
C LEU A 608 17.67 53.81 34.17
N ALA A 609 18.82 53.13 34.15
CA ALA A 609 19.95 53.43 35.03
C ALA A 609 21.28 53.00 34.38
N CYS A 610 22.29 53.87 34.47
CA CYS A 610 23.64 53.61 33.98
C CYS A 610 24.58 53.22 35.14
N LYS A 611 25.19 52.03 35.03
CA LYS A 611 26.12 51.46 36.02
C LYS A 611 27.57 51.65 35.60
N GLY A 612 28.49 51.61 36.56
CA GLY A 612 29.93 51.71 36.28
C GLY A 612 30.37 53.12 35.86
N ASN A 613 29.79 54.16 36.50
CA ASN A 613 30.09 55.58 36.25
C ASN A 613 29.95 56.01 34.78
N THR A 614 28.95 55.43 34.10
CA THR A 614 28.53 55.81 32.74
C THR A 614 27.29 56.73 32.77
N GLU A 615 27.06 57.42 31.66
CA GLU A 615 25.89 58.28 31.41
C GLU A 615 25.55 58.30 29.90
N GLY A 616 24.53 59.08 29.53
CA GLY A 616 23.96 59.08 28.17
C GLY A 616 22.74 58.16 28.03
N TRP A 617 22.03 58.26 26.91
CA TRP A 617 20.77 57.52 26.69
C TRP A 617 20.97 56.01 26.57
N ARG A 618 22.19 55.58 26.20
CA ARG A 618 22.62 54.19 26.05
C ARG A 618 23.77 53.84 27.01
N CYS A 619 23.99 54.67 28.03
CA CYS A 619 25.15 54.58 28.92
C CYS A 619 26.50 54.61 28.16
N GLU A 620 26.52 55.31 27.02
CA GLU A 620 27.57 55.21 26.00
C GLU A 620 28.85 56.02 26.27
N ARG A 621 28.88 56.81 27.35
CA ARG A 621 30.03 57.63 27.76
C ARG A 621 30.29 57.49 29.26
N CYS A 622 31.54 57.69 29.68
CA CYS A 622 31.86 57.86 31.10
C CYS A 622 31.36 59.23 31.59
N LYS A 623 30.95 59.30 32.86
CA LYS A 623 30.60 60.56 33.54
C LYS A 623 31.82 61.50 33.61
N PRO A 624 31.63 62.82 33.73
CA PRO A 624 32.69 63.76 34.10
C PRO A 624 33.45 63.25 35.33
N GLY A 625 34.77 63.41 35.34
CA GLY A 625 35.64 62.84 36.37
C GLY A 625 36.09 61.39 36.16
N TYR A 626 35.60 60.70 35.11
CA TYR A 626 35.91 59.30 34.83
C TYR A 626 36.33 59.06 33.36
N PHE A 627 37.19 58.06 33.16
CA PHE A 627 37.68 57.63 31.85
C PHE A 627 37.71 56.11 31.71
N GLY A 628 37.73 55.61 30.46
CA GLY A 628 37.92 54.19 30.17
C GLY A 628 37.00 53.71 29.06
N ASN A 629 36.51 52.47 29.18
CA ASN A 629 35.56 51.88 28.24
C ASN A 629 34.13 51.87 28.83
N PRO A 630 33.19 52.69 28.29
CA PRO A 630 31.80 52.72 28.75
C PRO A 630 31.07 51.40 28.50
N GLY A 631 31.35 50.70 27.39
CA GLY A 631 30.65 49.48 26.98
C GLY A 631 30.85 48.30 27.94
N THR A 632 31.93 48.30 28.72
CA THR A 632 32.21 47.32 29.79
C THR A 632 31.91 47.86 31.19
N GLY A 633 31.32 49.06 31.32
CA GLY A 633 31.07 49.72 32.61
C GLY A 633 32.35 50.03 33.40
N SER A 634 33.51 50.07 32.74
CA SER A 634 34.83 50.18 33.36
C SER A 634 35.35 51.62 33.28
N CYS A 635 34.56 52.58 33.75
CA CYS A 635 34.95 53.98 33.88
C CYS A 635 35.63 54.20 35.24
N GLN A 636 36.94 54.43 35.21
CA GLN A 636 37.81 54.68 36.37
C GLN A 636 37.95 56.17 36.63
N ALA A 637 38.10 56.57 37.90
CA ALA A 637 38.28 57.97 38.26
C ALA A 637 39.59 58.54 37.70
N CYS A 638 39.57 59.79 37.24
CA CYS A 638 40.74 60.46 36.67
C CYS A 638 41.92 60.55 37.66
N LEU A 639 41.66 60.88 38.93
CA LEU A 639 42.67 61.03 40.00
C LEU A 639 43.79 62.05 39.67
N CYS A 640 43.42 63.15 39.01
CA CYS A 640 44.33 64.25 38.71
C CYS A 640 44.84 64.92 40.00
N ASP A 641 46.14 65.26 40.04
CA ASP A 641 46.74 65.85 41.21
C ASP A 641 46.40 67.35 41.33
N PRO A 642 45.82 67.81 42.45
CA PRO A 642 45.38 69.20 42.58
C PRO A 642 46.53 70.23 42.58
N ILE A 643 47.76 69.82 42.89
CA ILE A 643 48.93 70.70 42.82
C ILE A 643 49.43 70.75 41.37
N GLY A 644 49.61 69.60 40.74
CA GLY A 644 50.26 69.49 39.43
C GLY A 644 49.36 69.62 38.20
N SER A 645 48.03 69.55 38.34
CA SER A 645 47.10 69.71 37.22
C SER A 645 46.56 71.14 37.06
N VAL A 646 46.15 71.48 35.84
CA VAL A 646 45.56 72.76 35.47
C VAL A 646 44.06 72.74 35.73
N SER A 647 43.57 73.63 36.58
CA SER A 647 42.15 73.94 36.75
C SER A 647 41.91 75.40 36.38
N GLU A 648 40.85 75.70 35.63
CA GLU A 648 40.49 77.10 35.32
C GLU A 648 39.98 77.86 36.56
N GLU A 649 39.56 77.16 37.60
CA GLU A 649 39.10 77.71 38.88
C GLU A 649 40.18 77.67 39.98
N CYS A 650 41.24 78.47 39.81
CA CYS A 650 42.17 78.79 40.90
C CYS A 650 41.74 80.07 41.63
N ASN A 651 41.58 80.00 42.95
CA ASN A 651 41.33 81.18 43.77
C ASN A 651 42.63 81.98 43.94
N ASN A 652 42.73 83.10 43.21
CA ASN A 652 43.90 83.98 43.18
C ASN A 652 44.28 84.62 44.54
N VAL A 653 43.45 84.49 45.59
CA VAL A 653 43.73 85.00 46.94
C VAL A 653 44.23 83.90 47.89
N THR A 654 43.69 82.68 47.78
CA THR A 654 44.07 81.57 48.69
C THR A 654 45.09 80.61 48.10
N GLY A 655 45.35 80.67 46.78
CA GLY A 655 46.19 79.70 46.08
C GLY A 655 45.58 78.30 45.98
N GLN A 656 44.34 78.11 46.45
CA GLN A 656 43.62 76.85 46.28
C GLN A 656 42.97 76.80 44.91
N CYS A 657 43.41 75.82 44.12
CA CYS A 657 42.81 75.41 42.88
C CYS A 657 41.77 74.31 43.16
N ALA A 658 40.60 74.39 42.53
CA ALA A 658 39.65 73.28 42.53
C ALA A 658 40.29 72.05 41.86
N LEU A 659 39.86 70.84 42.23
CA LEU A 659 40.31 69.63 41.56
C LEU A 659 39.97 69.73 40.06
N SER A 660 40.97 69.59 39.20
CA SER A 660 40.72 69.33 37.77
C SER A 660 40.26 67.88 37.64
N GLU A 661 39.03 67.58 38.08
CA GLU A 661 38.51 66.20 38.00
C GLU A 661 38.40 65.74 36.55
N GLU A 662 38.24 66.66 35.60
CA GLU A 662 38.21 66.39 34.18
C GLU A 662 39.57 65.94 33.62
N CYS A 663 39.57 64.74 33.05
CA CYS A 663 40.64 64.20 32.23
C CYS A 663 40.06 63.70 30.90
N ASN A 664 40.92 63.35 29.94
CA ASN A 664 40.47 62.76 28.68
C ASN A 664 39.66 61.46 28.94
N ASN A 665 38.41 61.42 28.48
CA ASN A 665 37.45 60.35 28.77
C ASN A 665 37.81 58.95 28.23
N VAL A 666 38.83 58.83 27.35
CA VAL A 666 39.37 57.56 26.87
C VAL A 666 40.73 57.24 27.50
N THR A 667 41.66 58.20 27.53
CA THR A 667 43.06 57.94 27.94
C THR A 667 43.35 58.19 29.41
N GLY A 668 42.47 58.92 30.10
CA GLY A 668 42.65 59.29 31.51
C GLY A 668 43.72 60.35 31.75
N GLN A 669 44.25 60.99 30.71
CA GLN A 669 45.30 62.00 30.84
C GLN A 669 44.73 63.31 31.38
N CYS A 670 45.26 63.77 32.51
CA CYS A 670 44.99 65.08 33.10
C CYS A 670 45.82 66.17 32.39
N ALA A 671 45.33 67.41 32.35
CA ALA A 671 46.12 68.55 31.90
C ALA A 671 47.13 68.94 32.98
N CYS A 672 48.44 68.84 32.72
CA CYS A 672 49.48 69.16 33.69
C CYS A 672 49.95 70.61 33.57
N LYS A 673 50.25 71.25 34.70
CA LYS A 673 50.94 72.54 34.78
C LYS A 673 52.38 72.40 34.28
N ASP A 674 52.98 73.52 33.89
CA ASP A 674 54.39 73.57 33.50
C ASP A 674 55.28 72.92 34.59
N LYS A 675 56.25 72.10 34.14
CA LYS A 675 57.15 71.27 34.97
C LYS A 675 56.52 70.06 35.68
N PHE A 676 55.21 69.83 35.59
CA PHE A 676 54.57 68.60 36.09
C PHE A 676 54.36 67.59 34.96
N VAL A 677 54.39 66.30 35.29
CA VAL A 677 54.31 65.20 34.31
C VAL A 677 53.63 63.95 34.89
N GLY A 678 53.19 63.05 34.00
CA GLY A 678 52.49 61.81 34.32
C GLY A 678 51.01 61.87 33.99
N ARG A 679 50.31 60.72 34.00
CA ARG A 679 48.86 60.65 33.72
C ARG A 679 48.05 61.56 34.66
N THR A 680 48.48 61.56 35.91
CA THR A 680 47.88 62.25 37.06
C THR A 680 48.62 63.54 37.45
N CYS A 681 49.65 63.95 36.70
CA CYS A 681 50.47 65.14 36.99
C CYS A 681 51.12 65.15 38.39
N ASP A 682 51.38 63.98 38.98
CA ASP A 682 51.77 63.85 40.38
C ASP A 682 53.30 63.85 40.63
N GLY A 683 54.12 64.03 39.58
CA GLY A 683 55.57 64.14 39.66
C GLY A 683 56.13 65.28 38.81
N CYS A 684 57.33 65.73 39.15
CA CYS A 684 58.05 66.77 38.40
C CYS A 684 58.78 66.21 37.17
N ILE A 685 59.02 67.05 36.17
CA ILE A 685 59.92 66.75 35.05
C ILE A 685 61.37 66.58 35.54
N GLN A 686 62.20 65.86 34.77
CA GLN A 686 63.58 65.55 35.13
C GLN A 686 64.42 66.82 35.40
N GLY A 687 65.20 66.80 36.49
CA GLY A 687 65.99 67.95 36.95
C GLY A 687 65.22 68.94 37.83
N TYR A 688 63.94 68.66 38.11
CA TYR A 688 63.11 69.36 39.06
C TYR A 688 62.52 68.37 40.08
N GLY A 689 62.23 68.83 41.29
CA GLY A 689 61.72 68.03 42.40
C GLY A 689 61.06 68.91 43.46
N ASN A 690 60.69 68.30 44.59
CA ASN A 690 59.87 68.93 45.64
C ASN A 690 58.54 69.46 45.06
N LYS A 691 57.59 68.54 44.86
CA LYS A 691 56.26 68.79 44.33
C LYS A 691 55.48 69.86 45.12
N THR A 692 55.63 69.87 46.45
CA THR A 692 55.01 70.84 47.35
C THR A 692 55.57 72.26 47.22
N ALA A 693 56.72 72.42 46.57
CA ALA A 693 57.34 73.71 46.26
C ALA A 693 57.31 74.00 44.74
N ASP A 694 56.22 73.64 44.05
CA ASP A 694 56.00 73.93 42.62
C ASP A 694 57.10 73.41 41.67
N CYS A 695 57.60 72.21 41.96
CA CYS A 695 58.66 71.56 41.19
C CYS A 695 59.85 72.50 40.95
N VAL A 696 60.52 72.89 42.04
CA VAL A 696 61.78 73.65 41.99
C VAL A 696 62.90 72.84 41.35
N ARG A 697 63.86 73.54 40.73
CA ARG A 697 65.03 72.91 40.13
C ARG A 697 65.86 72.22 41.22
N CYS A 698 66.34 71.02 40.93
CA CYS A 698 67.25 70.30 41.81
C CYS A 698 68.56 71.10 41.96
N ASP A 699 68.88 71.53 43.18
CA ASP A 699 70.12 72.23 43.51
C ASP A 699 71.07 71.28 44.26
N CYS A 700 71.40 70.16 43.62
CA CYS A 700 72.25 69.14 44.22
C CYS A 700 73.71 69.55 44.14
N ASN A 701 74.40 69.62 45.29
CA ASN A 701 75.80 70.00 45.37
C ASN A 701 76.67 69.09 44.49
N GLU A 702 77.38 69.64 43.51
CA GLU A 702 78.10 68.87 42.49
C GLU A 702 79.20 67.96 43.07
N ILE A 703 79.77 68.34 44.21
CA ILE A 703 80.84 67.60 44.90
C ILE A 703 80.24 66.52 45.80
N GLY A 704 79.27 66.87 46.63
CA GLY A 704 78.69 65.97 47.64
C GLY A 704 77.56 65.07 47.15
N SER A 705 76.97 65.35 45.98
CA SER A 705 75.93 64.53 45.34
C SER A 705 76.50 63.58 44.28
N LYS A 706 75.79 62.50 43.98
CA LYS A 706 76.11 61.59 42.87
C LYS A 706 75.68 62.13 41.50
N SER A 707 74.63 62.96 41.45
CA SER A 707 74.15 63.61 40.23
C SER A 707 73.41 64.92 40.55
N SER A 708 73.17 65.74 39.53
CA SER A 708 72.30 66.93 39.60
C SER A 708 70.80 66.63 39.54
N ILE A 709 70.41 65.36 39.43
CA ILE A 709 69.02 64.91 39.46
C ILE A 709 68.67 64.52 40.90
N CYS A 710 67.63 65.16 41.43
CA CYS A 710 66.98 64.86 42.70
C CYS A 710 65.73 64.02 42.49
N ASP A 711 65.19 63.45 43.57
CA ASP A 711 63.92 62.72 43.54
C ASP A 711 62.76 63.63 43.09
N PRO A 712 61.96 63.23 42.07
CA PRO A 712 60.98 64.11 41.41
C PRO A 712 59.71 64.38 42.24
N LYS A 713 59.62 63.88 43.48
CA LYS A 713 58.51 64.17 44.40
C LYS A 713 58.97 64.93 45.64
N THR A 714 60.07 64.49 46.26
CA THR A 714 60.63 65.03 47.50
C THR A 714 61.67 66.12 47.27
N GLY A 715 62.37 66.10 46.12
CA GLY A 715 63.47 67.01 45.83
C GLY A 715 64.80 66.65 46.49
N LEU A 716 64.87 65.51 47.18
CA LEU A 716 66.09 65.05 47.87
C LEU A 716 67.16 64.61 46.86
N CYS A 717 68.37 65.11 47.04
CA CYS A 717 69.54 64.73 46.25
C CYS A 717 70.16 63.41 46.74
N ASP A 718 70.72 62.61 45.83
CA ASP A 718 71.40 61.37 46.18
C ASP A 718 72.86 61.63 46.60
N CYS A 719 73.15 61.52 47.90
CA CYS A 719 74.45 61.93 48.47
C CYS A 719 75.56 60.87 48.34
N ARG A 720 76.81 61.35 48.39
CA ARG A 720 78.03 60.53 48.47
C ARG A 720 78.29 60.03 49.91
N PRO A 721 79.15 59.01 50.12
CA PRO A 721 79.39 58.44 51.44
C PRO A 721 79.90 59.47 52.46
N GLY A 722 79.32 59.48 53.67
CA GLY A 722 79.68 60.43 54.73
C GLY A 722 79.22 61.87 54.48
N VAL A 723 78.38 62.12 53.46
CA VAL A 723 77.73 63.40 53.18
C VAL A 723 76.25 63.34 53.55
N GLU A 724 75.69 64.44 54.05
CA GLU A 724 74.27 64.62 54.36
C GLU A 724 73.77 66.02 53.97
N GLY A 725 72.48 66.29 54.21
CA GLY A 725 71.78 67.50 53.78
C GLY A 725 70.83 67.22 52.61
N PHE A 726 69.80 68.06 52.46
CA PHE A 726 68.82 67.95 51.36
C PHE A 726 69.48 68.12 49.97
N HIS A 727 70.54 68.92 49.95
CA HIS A 727 71.37 69.24 48.77
C HIS A 727 72.73 68.52 48.78
N CYS A 728 72.98 67.63 49.75
CA CYS A 728 74.27 66.93 49.95
C CYS A 728 75.48 67.87 50.09
N ASP A 729 75.32 68.91 50.90
CA ASP A 729 76.26 70.02 51.05
C ASP A 729 77.09 69.99 52.35
N ALA A 730 76.80 69.05 53.27
CA ALA A 730 77.48 68.94 54.57
C ALA A 730 78.08 67.54 54.82
N CYS A 731 79.15 67.45 55.62
CA CYS A 731 79.62 66.17 56.13
C CYS A 731 78.74 65.67 57.28
N GLN A 732 78.49 64.36 57.30
CA GLN A 732 77.84 63.67 58.42
C GLN A 732 78.63 63.86 59.72
N HIS A 733 77.91 63.93 60.84
CA HIS A 733 78.52 64.06 62.17
C HIS A 733 79.70 63.07 62.38
N LEU A 734 80.82 63.59 62.90
CA LEU A 734 82.13 62.91 63.05
C LEU A 734 82.88 62.56 61.75
N HIS A 735 82.46 63.10 60.60
CA HIS A 735 83.23 63.06 59.34
C HIS A 735 83.73 64.46 58.94
N TYR A 736 84.89 64.51 58.28
CA TYR A 736 85.65 65.73 57.98
C TYR A 736 86.30 65.61 56.59
N GLY A 737 86.68 66.75 55.99
CA GLY A 737 87.34 66.78 54.69
C GLY A 737 86.37 66.57 53.51
N PHE A 738 85.39 67.46 53.38
CA PHE A 738 84.41 67.47 52.29
C PHE A 738 85.11 67.50 50.92
N SER A 739 84.85 66.50 50.08
CA SER A 739 85.54 66.29 48.80
C SER A 739 84.71 65.41 47.85
N GLU A 740 85.15 65.26 46.59
CA GLU A 740 84.46 64.43 45.59
C GLU A 740 84.32 62.94 45.96
N ILE A 741 85.12 62.45 46.92
CA ILE A 741 85.02 61.09 47.46
C ILE A 741 84.15 60.99 48.72
N GLY A 742 83.51 62.09 49.13
CA GLY A 742 82.76 62.21 50.39
C GLY A 742 83.60 62.74 51.56
N CYS A 743 83.23 62.38 52.79
CA CYS A 743 83.90 62.82 54.02
C CYS A 743 84.50 61.65 54.83
N GLN A 744 85.61 61.88 55.54
CA GLN A 744 86.44 60.87 56.21
C GLN A 744 86.47 61.02 57.75
N ARG A 745 86.87 59.96 58.48
CA ARG A 745 86.56 59.81 59.92
C ARG A 745 87.75 59.89 60.91
N GLU A 746 89.01 59.94 60.46
CA GLU A 746 90.20 59.75 61.35
C GLU A 746 91.38 60.72 61.04
N CYS A 747 92.09 61.19 62.08
CA CYS A 747 93.23 62.12 61.98
C CYS A 747 94.54 61.50 62.52
N ARG A 748 95.71 61.91 61.99
CA ARG A 748 97.06 61.39 62.34
C ARG A 748 98.06 62.52 62.61
N ALA A 749 98.89 62.41 63.65
CA ALA A 749 99.96 63.36 63.99
C ALA A 749 101.21 62.65 64.56
N GLN A 750 102.40 63.28 64.41
CA GLN A 750 103.71 62.80 64.90
C GLN A 750 104.26 63.68 66.03
N ALA A 751 105.28 63.21 66.77
CA ALA A 751 105.81 63.87 67.98
C ALA A 751 107.31 64.23 67.88
N ASP A 752 107.72 65.29 68.58
CA ASP A 752 109.13 65.69 68.78
C ASP A 752 109.46 65.88 70.29
N ARG A 753 110.77 65.95 70.59
CA ARG A 753 111.42 65.73 71.88
C ARG A 753 111.28 66.90 72.87
N SER A 754 110.16 66.94 73.60
CA SER A 754 110.12 67.63 74.91
C SER A 754 109.17 67.01 75.94
N GLY A 755 108.26 66.12 75.53
CA GLY A 755 107.52 65.27 76.47
C GLY A 755 106.28 65.88 77.14
N ASP A 756 105.94 67.13 76.84
CA ASP A 756 104.71 67.77 77.32
C ASP A 756 103.62 67.84 76.24
N CYS A 757 102.44 67.31 76.55
CA CYS A 757 101.23 67.44 75.73
C CYS A 757 100.43 68.69 76.13
N ILE A 758 100.57 69.76 75.34
CA ILE A 758 99.74 70.96 75.49
C ILE A 758 98.45 70.80 74.66
N ARG A 759 97.30 70.79 75.34
CA ARG A 759 95.97 70.97 74.73
C ARG A 759 95.65 72.47 74.64
N CYS A 760 94.91 72.89 73.62
CA CYS A 760 94.21 74.18 73.60
C CYS A 760 92.70 73.98 73.75
N GLY A 761 92.03 74.86 74.53
CA GLY A 761 90.56 74.97 74.67
C GLY A 761 89.93 73.80 75.44
N GLU A 762 89.85 73.78 76.77
CA GLU A 762 89.04 74.65 77.65
C GLU A 762 87.53 74.61 77.31
N SER A 763 86.61 74.34 78.23
CA SER A 763 86.64 74.54 79.70
C SER A 763 85.69 73.57 80.44
N GLY A 764 85.82 73.47 81.78
CA GLY A 764 84.79 72.82 82.63
C GLY A 764 85.28 71.70 83.59
N HIS A 765 85.70 72.10 84.79
CA HIS A 765 85.88 71.28 86.00
C HIS A 765 86.97 70.18 86.05
N LYS A 766 88.01 70.47 86.83
CA LYS A 766 88.79 69.46 87.58
C LYS A 766 87.96 69.03 88.80
N GLY A 767 87.92 67.74 89.11
CA GLY A 767 87.29 67.24 90.34
C GLY A 767 87.72 65.80 90.62
N LYS A 768 88.48 65.59 91.72
CA LYS A 768 88.89 64.25 92.17
C LYS A 768 87.71 63.53 92.82
N GLU A 769 86.74 63.05 92.03
CA GLU A 769 85.66 62.21 92.54
C GLU A 769 84.97 61.38 91.43
N CYS A 770 85.70 60.40 90.90
CA CYS A 770 85.13 59.22 90.23
C CYS A 770 85.94 58.00 90.67
N THR A 771 85.71 57.56 91.91
CA THR A 771 86.31 56.34 92.45
C THR A 771 85.75 55.12 91.71
N ASN A 772 86.64 54.28 91.20
CA ASN A 772 86.28 52.95 90.71
C ASN A 772 85.56 52.14 91.81
N ARG A 773 84.23 51.95 91.70
CA ARG A 773 83.47 50.79 92.25
C ARG A 773 82.01 50.79 91.80
N ASN A 774 81.62 49.75 91.06
CA ASN A 774 80.24 49.51 90.61
C ASN A 774 79.50 48.62 91.63
N ARG A 775 78.85 49.09 92.70
CA ARG A 775 78.16 48.19 93.67
C ARG A 775 76.68 48.49 93.87
N CYS A 776 75.82 47.46 93.83
CA CYS A 776 74.37 47.58 94.04
C CYS A 776 73.98 47.41 95.51
N THR A 777 73.25 48.38 96.07
CA THR A 777 72.84 48.39 97.50
C THR A 777 71.73 47.41 97.87
N THR A 778 70.96 46.89 96.90
CA THR A 778 69.83 45.98 97.17
C THR A 778 70.20 44.49 97.15
N CYS A 779 71.28 44.12 96.44
CA CYS A 779 71.76 42.73 96.36
C CYS A 779 73.24 42.55 96.76
N ASN A 780 73.95 43.63 97.06
CA ASN A 780 75.31 43.66 97.58
C ASN A 780 76.39 43.02 96.67
N VAL A 781 76.15 43.01 95.35
CA VAL A 781 77.05 42.50 94.30
C VAL A 781 77.57 43.66 93.43
N ASP A 782 78.80 43.55 92.93
CA ASP A 782 79.37 44.52 92.01
C ASP A 782 78.91 44.30 90.54
N GLY A 783 78.58 45.37 89.81
CA GLY A 783 78.47 45.37 88.34
C GLY A 783 77.26 46.07 87.71
N HIS A 784 76.15 46.30 88.45
CA HIS A 784 74.90 46.83 87.87
C HIS A 784 74.20 47.86 88.78
N ARG A 785 73.53 48.85 88.19
CA ARG A 785 72.65 49.79 88.90
C ARG A 785 71.32 49.12 89.26
N ALA A 786 70.65 49.63 90.30
CA ALA A 786 69.41 49.07 90.84
C ALA A 786 68.15 49.34 89.96
N ASP A 787 68.29 50.13 88.90
CA ASP A 787 67.22 50.69 88.07
C ASP A 787 67.08 50.03 86.68
N GLN A 788 67.88 49.00 86.34
CA GLN A 788 67.83 48.34 85.03
C GLN A 788 67.75 46.79 85.04
N ILE A 789 67.19 46.24 83.96
CA ILE A 789 66.49 44.95 83.80
C ILE A 789 67.34 43.67 84.04
N LYS A 790 68.60 43.77 84.49
CA LYS A 790 69.53 42.63 84.67
C LYS A 790 69.59 42.06 86.10
N CYS A 791 68.63 42.35 86.98
CA CYS A 791 68.60 41.79 88.34
C CYS A 791 68.01 40.36 88.38
N PRO A 792 68.76 39.30 88.78
CA PRO A 792 68.32 37.90 88.63
C PRO A 792 67.08 37.48 89.44
N LYS A 793 66.68 38.26 90.46
CA LYS A 793 65.48 38.00 91.28
C LYS A 793 64.16 38.44 90.63
N PHE A 794 64.19 39.10 89.46
CA PHE A 794 62.97 39.45 88.70
C PHE A 794 62.52 38.37 87.70
N LYS A 795 63.18 37.20 87.66
CA LYS A 795 62.61 35.99 87.04
C LYS A 795 61.53 35.38 87.94
N LYS A 796 60.57 34.66 87.34
CA LYS A 796 59.56 33.75 87.95
C LYS A 796 58.20 34.35 88.39
N LYS A 797 57.43 34.99 87.49
CA LYS A 797 55.95 35.02 87.65
C LYS A 797 55.07 34.94 86.41
N ILE A 798 55.63 35.00 85.19
CA ILE A 798 54.92 34.60 83.96
C ILE A 798 55.91 33.78 83.13
N GLN A 799 55.74 32.47 83.13
CA GLN A 799 56.57 31.52 82.39
C GLN A 799 55.67 30.34 82.03
N LYS A 800 55.88 29.77 80.83
CA LYS A 800 55.31 28.51 80.32
C LYS A 800 53.81 28.52 79.94
N ASP A 801 53.38 27.77 78.92
CA ASP A 801 54.12 26.80 78.07
C ASP A 801 54.13 27.15 76.57
N ASP A 802 55.03 26.47 75.87
CA ASP A 802 55.42 26.68 74.48
C ASP A 802 54.59 25.80 73.49
N ARG A 803 54.81 26.03 72.18
CA ARG A 803 54.60 25.15 71.00
C ARG A 803 54.31 23.65 71.30
N ASP A 804 53.47 22.94 70.54
CA ASP A 804 53.85 22.50 69.18
C ASP A 804 52.73 21.87 68.29
N SER A 805 52.99 21.85 66.98
CA SER A 805 52.64 20.82 65.97
C SER A 805 51.20 20.42 65.56
N LYS A 806 50.88 20.82 64.31
CA LYS A 806 50.61 19.94 63.11
C LYS A 806 49.39 18.98 63.05
N LYS A 807 48.76 18.98 61.84
CA LYS A 807 48.06 17.91 61.08
C LYS A 807 46.51 17.91 60.96
N THR A 808 46.07 18.23 59.73
CA THR A 808 45.13 17.52 58.82
C THR A 808 43.80 16.93 59.32
N GLU A 809 42.74 17.44 58.66
CA GLU A 809 41.64 16.72 57.98
C GLU A 809 40.63 15.87 58.78
N ASP A 810 39.35 16.22 58.56
CA ASP A 810 38.16 15.38 58.35
C ASP A 810 37.87 14.25 59.38
N ALA A 811 36.70 14.19 60.01
CA ALA A 811 35.41 14.07 59.32
C ALA A 811 34.23 13.93 60.32
N LEU A 812 33.00 13.96 59.79
CA LEU A 812 31.70 13.62 60.40
C LEU A 812 31.25 14.40 61.66
N TYR A 813 30.10 15.08 61.51
CA TYR A 813 28.86 14.44 61.97
C TYR A 813 27.67 14.76 61.06
N ARG A 814 26.76 13.78 60.92
CA ARG A 814 25.50 13.89 60.17
C ARG A 814 24.39 14.41 61.07
N SER A 815 23.47 15.19 60.52
CA SER A 815 22.06 14.81 60.52
C SER A 815 21.32 15.49 59.36
N LYS A 816 20.45 14.73 58.70
CA LYS A 816 19.40 15.25 57.82
C LYS A 816 18.18 15.65 58.68
N ASP A 817 17.18 16.21 58.00
CA ASP A 817 15.83 16.60 58.45
C ASP A 817 15.75 18.09 58.81
N ALA A 818 14.73 18.86 58.42
CA ALA A 818 13.68 18.72 57.39
C ALA A 818 13.09 20.13 57.15
N GLU A 819 12.26 20.34 56.11
CA GLU A 819 11.51 21.59 55.81
C GLU A 819 12.38 22.87 55.67
N LYS A 820 12.57 23.43 54.47
CA LYS A 820 11.52 24.08 53.66
C LYS A 820 12.05 24.47 52.28
#